data_AF-A0A2P6Q9R7-F1
#
_entry.id   AF-A0A2P6Q9R7-F1
#
_cell.length_a   1.000
_cell.length_b   1.000
_cell.length_c   1.000
_cell.angle_alpha   90.00
_cell.angle_beta   90.00
_cell.angle_gamma   90.00
#
_symmetry.space_group_name_H-M   'P 1'
#
loop_
_entity.id
_entity.type
_entity.pdbx_description
1 polymer ?
#
loop_
_entity_poly.entity_id
_entity_poly.type
_entity_poly.pdbx_seq_one_letter_code
_entity_poly.pdbx_strand_id
1 'polypeptide(L)'
;MKMNCTFFFPRLLLSLSLLLVCSATFAFGATRLPEDEVEALKDIAKTLGKTNWNFSADPCGNDYGWANLNPVKGSEDAVTCNCTLVPNSTVCHVTSIVLKSQNLLGKLPPELIRLPYLQEIDLTRNYLNGTIPPEWGALPLLNISLIGNRLTGSLPVELANITTLKRPSISIYSFSGVLPMKLGNLPNIERMLLISNNFTGELPETFARLTTLKDFRISDNSFSGKIPNFIQNWTNLEKLAIQASGLTGPIPSGISLLTKLTDMRVTDLNGPDSSLPPLENMKKLKTLMLRNCNISGQLPAYLGGMTTLKTLDLSFNKLTGEIPSSFSGLANVDYMFLTGNMLTGSVPDWLKGDNIKVLLGIQRSICTAVDIYSIWKSYLSTCICCPHPPAFPLQQRDIEVITIFFLLGLILFCFPSHGLLTCFCFSFLAWYSLHINCGGKEATLSENFTRSTMATYEDDTDKSGPSSFYQSRTNWASSNTGYFTDDDRPTDNFIWTNTSRLSITNPQLYLNARLSPISLTYYGFCLGNGIYTVNLHFAEIMFTNGKTYSSLGRRIFDIYIQGSVVLKDFNIANDAGGFGIAVVKNFTANVTSNTLEIRLFWAGKGTTGIPIRGIYGPLISAISVNPNFEPPQEASAGGGGGSGISVGVLVGIVVGGIFIILLMFGILWWKGFLRRERTLEQDLNGVDLQTSKFTLRQIKAATNDFNPANKIGEGGFGPVHKGLLSDGTIIAVKQLSAKSKQGNREFVNEIGMISALQHPHLVKLYGCCIEGNQLFLVYEYLENNSLARALFGPEERQLKLDWPTRHNICVGIARGLAFLHEESRLKIVHRDIKATNVLLDKNLFPKISDFGLAKLDEEENTHISTRIAGTYGYMAPEYAMRGYLTDKADVYSFGIVVLEIVSGRSNTTYRTKEECFYLLDWALLLKEKGNVLELVDPRMGSDFNKEEMMITINVALLCTNVIAADRPTMSSVVSMLEGKASVQELVLDPNASKDEINEMRKHFESNVAETTSENSQRQTMSTEGPWTASSTSVNDLYPVNPDSNYWENRN
;
A
#
# COMPACT_ATOMS: atom_id res chain seq x y z
N MET A 1 74.48 33.21 9.65
CA MET A 1 75.82 33.80 9.59
C MET A 1 76.82 32.65 9.53
N LYS A 2 77.58 32.55 8.41
CA LYS A 2 78.92 31.91 8.17
C LYS A 2 79.53 31.03 9.28
N MET A 3 80.34 29.98 9.06
CA MET A 3 80.83 29.18 7.93
C MET A 3 81.76 28.11 8.56
N ASN A 4 81.72 26.88 8.04
CA ASN A 4 82.80 25.90 7.80
C ASN A 4 84.11 25.76 8.61
N CYS A 5 84.44 24.46 8.81
CA CYS A 5 85.73 23.75 8.70
C CYS A 5 86.83 24.01 9.77
N THR A 6 87.44 22.99 10.40
CA THR A 6 88.57 22.12 9.94
C THR A 6 89.08 21.31 11.17
N PHE A 7 89.60 20.06 11.12
CA PHE A 7 91.00 19.59 10.93
C PHE A 7 91.01 18.05 11.18
N PHE A 8 91.65 17.11 10.44
CA PHE A 8 93.06 16.82 10.03
C PHE A 8 93.90 15.91 10.99
N PHE A 9 94.08 14.62 10.60
CA PHE A 9 95.29 13.71 10.65
C PHE A 9 96.04 13.41 12.01
N PRO A 10 96.97 12.41 12.13
CA PRO A 10 96.94 10.97 11.77
C PRO A 10 97.70 9.99 12.75
N ARG A 11 97.52 8.67 12.52
CA ARG A 11 98.41 7.46 12.64
C ARG A 11 99.68 7.55 13.52
N LEU A 12 99.97 6.59 14.42
CA LEU A 12 100.65 5.30 14.11
C LEU A 12 100.75 4.39 15.37
N LEU A 13 100.82 3.05 15.17
CA LEU A 13 101.23 1.96 16.08
C LEU A 13 100.17 1.29 17.00
N LEU A 14 99.32 0.46 16.40
CA LEU A 14 98.91 -0.86 16.94
C LEU A 14 98.26 -1.69 15.82
N SER A 15 99.09 -2.11 14.87
CA SER A 15 98.74 -3.01 13.77
C SER A 15 99.50 -4.32 13.92
N LEU A 16 98.78 -5.44 13.83
CA LEU A 16 99.22 -6.86 13.92
C LEU A 16 99.15 -7.54 15.30
N SER A 17 97.95 -7.62 15.89
CA SER A 17 97.54 -8.81 16.67
C SER A 17 96.02 -8.99 16.85
N LEU A 18 95.18 -8.19 16.19
CA LEU A 18 93.71 -8.29 16.33
C LEU A 18 93.03 -8.85 15.07
N LEU A 19 93.52 -10.00 14.58
CA LEU A 19 92.90 -10.75 13.47
C LEU A 19 92.31 -12.09 13.92
N LEU A 20 92.02 -12.27 15.22
CA LEU A 20 91.47 -13.53 15.74
C LEU A 20 90.45 -13.41 16.90
N VAL A 21 89.95 -12.21 17.23
CA VAL A 21 88.80 -12.06 18.14
C VAL A 21 87.88 -10.97 17.62
N CYS A 22 87.17 -11.27 16.54
CA CYS A 22 85.90 -10.61 16.15
C CYS A 22 85.06 -11.62 15.36
N SER A 23 84.79 -12.76 16.00
CA SER A 23 83.72 -13.68 15.63
C SER A 23 82.80 -13.85 16.84
N ALA A 24 82.51 -12.77 17.56
CA ALA A 24 81.31 -12.70 18.36
C ALA A 24 80.18 -12.37 17.38
N THR A 25 79.62 -13.42 16.79
CA THR A 25 78.32 -13.39 16.14
C THR A 25 77.34 -12.73 17.13
N PHE A 26 76.96 -11.48 16.87
CA PHE A 26 75.66 -11.00 17.31
C PHE A 26 74.63 -11.76 16.47
N ALA A 27 74.34 -12.99 16.88
CA ALA A 27 73.12 -13.66 16.48
C ALA A 27 71.98 -12.89 17.15
N PHE A 28 71.41 -11.91 16.45
CA PHE A 28 70.03 -11.55 16.71
C PHE A 28 69.23 -12.84 16.52
N GLY A 29 68.76 -13.44 17.61
CA GLY A 29 67.98 -14.66 17.55
C GLY A 29 66.78 -14.40 16.64
N ALA A 30 66.77 -15.01 15.46
CA ALA A 30 65.66 -14.91 14.53
C ALA A 30 64.42 -15.43 15.26
N THR A 31 63.41 -14.57 15.41
CA THR A 31 62.11 -14.96 15.93
C THR A 31 61.52 -16.02 15.02
N ARG A 32 61.27 -17.23 15.51
CA ARG A 32 60.93 -18.38 14.66
C ARG A 32 59.67 -19.09 15.13
N LEU A 33 58.85 -19.52 14.17
CA LEU A 33 57.70 -20.37 14.42
C LEU A 33 58.14 -21.81 14.77
N PRO A 34 57.56 -22.48 15.79
CA PRO A 34 57.81 -23.88 16.08
C PRO A 34 57.59 -24.79 14.86
N GLU A 35 58.44 -25.80 14.68
CA GLU A 35 58.36 -26.71 13.53
C GLU A 35 57.02 -27.47 13.50
N ASP A 36 56.44 -27.77 14.67
CA ASP A 36 55.13 -28.41 14.79
C ASP A 36 53.99 -27.54 14.22
N GLU A 37 54.06 -26.21 14.42
CA GLU A 37 53.11 -25.25 13.83
C GLU A 37 53.37 -25.06 12.34
N VAL A 38 54.64 -25.12 11.89
CA VAL A 38 54.98 -25.11 10.45
C VAL A 38 54.41 -26.36 9.75
N GLU A 39 54.53 -27.53 10.36
CA GLU A 39 53.95 -28.76 9.84
C GLU A 39 52.41 -28.71 9.85
N ALA A 40 51.81 -28.18 10.92
CA ALA A 40 50.37 -27.93 10.95
C ALA A 40 49.92 -27.01 9.81
N LEU A 41 50.66 -25.94 9.51
CA LEU A 41 50.36 -25.05 8.37
C LEU A 41 50.45 -25.78 7.02
N LYS A 42 51.37 -26.75 6.85
CA LYS A 42 51.45 -27.58 5.63
C LYS A 42 50.20 -28.45 5.48
N ASP A 43 49.77 -29.09 6.56
CA ASP A 43 48.55 -29.91 6.55
C ASP A 43 47.29 -29.07 6.32
N ILE A 44 47.19 -27.91 6.99
CA ILE A 44 46.12 -26.93 6.81
C ILE A 44 46.05 -26.46 5.35
N ALA A 45 47.20 -26.13 4.74
CA ALA A 45 47.25 -25.71 3.34
C ALA A 45 46.75 -26.81 2.40
N LYS A 46 47.17 -28.04 2.64
CA LYS A 46 46.72 -29.21 1.88
C LYS A 46 45.21 -29.42 2.00
N THR A 47 44.66 -29.34 3.22
CA THR A 47 43.23 -29.52 3.47
C THR A 47 42.39 -28.40 2.85
N LEU A 48 42.86 -27.15 2.91
CA LEU A 48 42.21 -26.00 2.27
C LEU A 48 42.36 -26.00 0.74
N GLY A 49 43.37 -26.68 0.20
CA GLY A 49 43.76 -26.58 -1.21
C GLY A 49 44.56 -25.30 -1.53
N LYS A 50 45.25 -24.73 -0.54
CA LYS A 50 46.15 -23.58 -0.67
C LYS A 50 47.50 -24.05 -1.22
N THR A 51 47.89 -23.58 -2.40
CA THR A 51 49.13 -24.03 -3.08
C THR A 51 50.22 -22.98 -3.17
N ASN A 52 49.92 -21.73 -2.85
CA ASN A 52 50.79 -20.57 -3.06
C ASN A 52 51.43 -20.03 -1.76
N TRP A 53 51.40 -20.78 -0.64
CA TRP A 53 52.21 -20.44 0.54
C TRP A 53 53.67 -20.89 0.36
N ASN A 54 54.60 -20.02 0.76
CA ASN A 54 56.03 -20.30 0.64
C ASN A 54 56.59 -20.93 1.94
N PHE A 55 56.58 -22.25 2.03
CA PHE A 55 57.13 -22.98 3.18
C PHE A 55 58.66 -22.96 3.31
N SER A 56 59.38 -22.31 2.39
CA SER A 56 60.83 -22.08 2.53
C SER A 56 61.15 -20.78 3.30
N ALA A 57 60.14 -19.93 3.53
CA ALA A 57 60.23 -18.68 4.29
C ALA A 57 59.54 -18.83 5.65
N ASP A 58 60.03 -18.11 6.66
CA ASP A 58 59.41 -18.11 7.99
C ASP A 58 58.05 -17.38 7.97
N PRO A 59 56.93 -18.03 8.36
CA PRO A 59 55.61 -17.39 8.43
C PRO A 59 55.55 -16.17 9.35
N CYS A 60 56.42 -16.12 10.36
CA CYS A 60 56.48 -15.05 11.35
C CYS A 60 57.66 -14.09 11.12
N GLY A 61 58.42 -14.29 10.03
CA GLY A 61 59.51 -13.41 9.61
C GLY A 61 59.04 -12.28 8.70
N ASN A 62 59.97 -11.42 8.28
CA ASN A 62 59.70 -10.36 7.30
C ASN A 62 59.74 -10.86 5.84
N ASP A 63 59.75 -12.17 5.63
CA ASP A 63 59.90 -12.80 4.31
C ASP A 63 58.58 -12.81 3.53
N TYR A 64 58.66 -12.70 2.20
CA TYR A 64 57.50 -12.69 1.32
C TYR A 64 56.93 -14.10 1.09
N GLY A 65 55.59 -14.22 1.03
CA GLY A 65 54.89 -15.46 0.64
C GLY A 65 53.82 -15.97 1.62
N TRP A 66 53.65 -15.30 2.77
CA TRP A 66 52.63 -15.62 3.78
C TRP A 66 51.55 -14.54 3.93
N ALA A 67 51.81 -13.36 3.36
CA ALA A 67 50.84 -12.28 3.27
C ALA A 67 50.95 -11.55 1.93
N ASN A 68 49.82 -11.10 1.39
CA ASN A 68 49.80 -10.14 0.29
C ASN A 68 50.12 -8.74 0.82
N LEU A 69 51.12 -8.06 0.23
CA LEU A 69 51.39 -6.65 0.50
C LEU A 69 50.28 -5.79 -0.12
N ASN A 70 49.62 -4.95 0.68
CA ASN A 70 48.53 -4.06 0.24
C ASN A 70 47.38 -4.80 -0.48
N PRO A 71 46.73 -5.79 0.14
CA PRO A 71 45.64 -6.51 -0.50
C PRO A 71 44.47 -5.56 -0.80
N VAL A 72 43.78 -5.78 -1.92
CA VAL A 72 42.51 -5.09 -2.17
C VAL A 72 41.56 -5.48 -1.05
N LYS A 73 40.95 -4.50 -0.38
CA LYS A 73 40.01 -4.72 0.72
C LYS A 73 38.98 -5.79 0.32
N GLY A 74 38.89 -6.87 1.09
CA GLY A 74 38.04 -8.03 0.78
C GLY A 74 38.72 -9.20 0.04
N SER A 75 40.02 -9.13 -0.26
CA SER A 75 40.82 -10.20 -0.89
C SER A 75 42.10 -10.52 -0.10
N GLU A 76 42.03 -10.39 1.22
CA GLU A 76 43.17 -10.58 2.11
C GLU A 76 43.70 -12.03 2.07
N ASP A 77 45.02 -12.18 2.02
CA ASP A 77 45.77 -13.44 2.21
C ASP A 77 46.83 -13.11 3.25
N ALA A 78 46.68 -13.60 4.48
CA ALA A 78 47.60 -13.30 5.57
C ALA A 78 47.57 -14.39 6.65
N VAL A 79 48.77 -14.80 7.07
CA VAL A 79 49.01 -15.49 8.34
C VAL A 79 49.70 -14.50 9.28
N THR A 80 49.16 -14.31 10.48
CA THR A 80 49.73 -13.41 11.48
C THR A 80 50.20 -14.21 12.69
N CYS A 81 51.41 -13.90 13.15
CA CYS A 81 51.96 -14.47 14.37
C CYS A 81 52.08 -13.44 15.48
N ASN A 82 52.10 -13.92 16.72
CA ASN A 82 52.44 -13.12 17.88
C ASN A 82 53.66 -13.71 18.62
N CYS A 83 54.74 -12.94 18.67
CA CYS A 83 56.01 -13.31 19.32
C CYS A 83 56.15 -12.74 20.74
N THR A 84 55.15 -12.01 21.25
CA THR A 84 55.19 -11.41 22.61
C THR A 84 54.40 -12.21 23.64
N LEU A 85 53.78 -13.33 23.23
CA LEU A 85 52.95 -14.18 24.10
C LEU A 85 53.75 -14.84 25.22
N VAL A 86 55.04 -15.10 25.01
CA VAL A 86 55.95 -15.66 26.01
C VAL A 86 57.04 -14.62 26.30
N PRO A 87 57.07 -14.00 27.50
CA PRO A 87 58.10 -13.03 27.87
C PRO A 87 59.50 -13.63 27.76
N ASN A 88 60.46 -12.89 27.17
CA ASN A 88 61.84 -13.31 26.93
C ASN A 88 62.04 -14.50 25.98
N SER A 89 61.03 -14.86 25.18
CA SER A 89 61.12 -15.90 24.15
C SER A 89 61.35 -15.32 22.76
N THR A 90 62.11 -16.03 21.91
CA THR A 90 62.18 -15.78 20.46
C THR A 90 61.12 -16.59 19.68
N VAL A 91 60.24 -17.32 20.38
CA VAL A 91 59.22 -18.17 19.78
C VAL A 91 57.97 -17.35 19.47
N CYS A 92 57.50 -17.46 18.23
CA CYS A 92 56.24 -16.89 17.78
C CYS A 92 55.17 -17.98 17.67
N HIS A 93 53.91 -17.61 17.78
CA HIS A 93 52.78 -18.52 17.55
C HIS A 93 51.79 -17.93 16.57
N VAL A 94 51.16 -18.76 15.73
CA VAL A 94 50.11 -18.32 14.80
C VAL A 94 48.86 -17.91 15.59
N THR A 95 48.40 -16.68 15.38
CA THR A 95 47.23 -16.13 16.07
C THR A 95 46.08 -15.77 15.13
N SER A 96 46.34 -15.55 13.84
CA SER A 96 45.30 -15.25 12.86
C SER A 96 45.62 -15.86 11.49
N ILE A 97 44.61 -16.44 10.85
CA ILE A 97 44.63 -16.90 9.45
C ILE A 97 43.46 -16.24 8.72
N VAL A 98 43.77 -15.39 7.74
CA VAL A 98 42.79 -14.65 6.94
C VAL A 98 43.02 -14.96 5.47
N LEU A 99 42.13 -15.74 4.86
CA LEU A 99 42.18 -16.18 3.46
C LEU A 99 40.86 -15.87 2.76
N LYS A 100 40.75 -14.68 2.19
CA LYS A 100 39.50 -14.16 1.64
C LYS A 100 39.53 -14.08 0.12
N SER A 101 38.41 -14.43 -0.51
CA SER A 101 38.22 -14.30 -1.98
C SER A 101 39.24 -15.08 -2.82
N GLN A 102 39.74 -16.23 -2.33
CA GLN A 102 40.78 -17.03 -3.00
C GLN A 102 40.25 -18.22 -3.80
N ASN A 103 38.93 -18.49 -3.78
CA ASN A 103 38.31 -19.64 -4.47
C ASN A 103 38.89 -21.01 -4.04
N LEU A 104 39.35 -21.14 -2.80
CA LEU A 104 39.87 -22.40 -2.28
C LEU A 104 38.82 -23.52 -2.38
N LEU A 105 39.21 -24.68 -2.93
CA LEU A 105 38.30 -25.80 -3.28
C LEU A 105 38.26 -26.92 -2.23
N GLY A 106 39.12 -26.84 -1.21
CA GLY A 106 39.29 -27.88 -0.19
C GLY A 106 38.17 -27.94 0.85
N LYS A 107 38.54 -28.30 2.07
CA LYS A 107 37.65 -28.45 3.23
C LYS A 107 38.11 -27.56 4.37
N LEU A 108 37.25 -27.41 5.39
CA LEU A 108 37.67 -26.83 6.67
C LEU A 108 38.65 -27.79 7.39
N PRO A 109 39.83 -27.31 7.81
CA PRO A 109 40.85 -28.16 8.42
C PRO A 109 40.55 -28.48 9.88
N PRO A 110 40.33 -29.76 10.27
CA PRO A 110 40.37 -30.15 11.69
C PRO A 110 41.76 -29.92 12.30
N GLU A 111 42.81 -29.85 11.47
CA GLU A 111 44.19 -29.67 11.89
C GLU A 111 44.47 -28.30 12.55
N LEU A 112 43.52 -27.34 12.49
CA LEU A 112 43.65 -26.07 13.23
C LEU A 112 43.87 -26.28 14.73
N ILE A 113 43.41 -27.40 15.30
CA ILE A 113 43.65 -27.75 16.70
C ILE A 113 45.15 -27.82 17.07
N ARG A 114 46.02 -28.02 16.08
CA ARG A 114 47.49 -28.01 16.24
C ARG A 114 48.07 -26.59 16.33
N LEU A 115 47.24 -25.54 16.22
CA LEU A 115 47.60 -24.13 16.40
C LEU A 115 46.91 -23.60 17.68
N PRO A 116 47.43 -23.90 18.88
CA PRO A 116 46.71 -23.67 20.14
C PRO A 116 46.50 -22.19 20.50
N TYR A 117 47.22 -21.28 19.85
CA TYR A 117 47.09 -19.83 20.05
C TYR A 117 46.23 -19.13 19.00
N LEU A 118 45.61 -19.89 18.08
CA LEU A 118 44.79 -19.33 17.01
C LEU A 118 43.54 -18.66 17.58
N GLN A 119 43.39 -17.37 17.30
CA GLN A 119 42.28 -16.53 17.76
C GLN A 119 41.35 -16.12 16.61
N GLU A 120 41.85 -16.06 15.38
CA GLU A 120 41.06 -15.62 14.23
C GLU A 120 41.21 -16.57 13.05
N ILE A 121 40.07 -16.98 12.49
CA ILE A 121 39.98 -17.69 11.23
C ILE A 121 38.92 -17.02 10.35
N ASP A 122 39.36 -16.44 9.24
CA ASP A 122 38.48 -15.85 8.23
C ASP A 122 38.74 -16.50 6.87
N LEU A 123 37.79 -17.31 6.43
CA LEU A 123 37.81 -18.04 5.16
C LEU A 123 36.74 -17.52 4.20
N THR A 124 36.33 -16.26 4.36
CA THR A 124 35.21 -15.65 3.62
C THR A 124 35.45 -15.69 2.10
N ARG A 125 34.41 -15.99 1.30
CA ARG A 125 34.42 -16.01 -0.17
C ARG A 125 35.43 -17.01 -0.73
N ASN A 126 35.29 -18.27 -0.36
CA ASN A 126 36.00 -19.37 -1.02
C ASN A 126 34.99 -20.38 -1.56
N TYR A 127 35.45 -21.56 -1.98
CA TYR A 127 34.58 -22.63 -2.48
C TYR A 127 34.74 -23.91 -1.65
N LEU A 128 35.03 -23.73 -0.35
CA LEU A 128 35.31 -24.81 0.59
C LEU A 128 34.04 -25.64 0.83
N ASN A 129 34.18 -26.96 0.92
CA ASN A 129 33.09 -27.90 1.16
C ASN A 129 33.24 -28.67 2.48
N GLY A 130 32.24 -29.47 2.84
CA GLY A 130 32.22 -30.26 4.07
C GLY A 130 31.44 -29.60 5.20
N THR A 131 31.74 -29.99 6.44
CA THR A 131 31.10 -29.49 7.67
C THR A 131 32.10 -28.68 8.50
N ILE A 132 31.63 -27.94 9.50
CA ILE A 132 32.52 -27.34 10.51
C ILE A 132 33.09 -28.48 11.38
N PRO A 133 34.43 -28.60 11.51
CA PRO A 133 35.03 -29.61 12.37
C PRO A 133 34.68 -29.37 13.84
N PRO A 134 34.12 -30.36 14.57
CA PRO A 134 33.84 -30.23 16.01
C PRO A 134 35.08 -29.92 16.85
N GLU A 135 36.26 -30.32 16.37
CA GLU A 135 37.57 -30.10 17.00
C GLU A 135 37.88 -28.62 17.22
N TRP A 136 37.30 -27.72 16.41
CA TRP A 136 37.45 -26.28 16.58
C TRP A 136 36.92 -25.80 17.93
N GLY A 137 36.02 -26.56 18.57
CA GLY A 137 35.53 -26.29 19.92
C GLY A 137 36.61 -26.25 21.01
N ALA A 138 37.81 -26.79 20.75
CA ALA A 138 38.94 -26.79 21.67
C ALA A 138 39.87 -25.57 21.52
N LEU A 139 39.68 -24.75 20.47
CA LEU A 139 40.54 -23.61 20.17
C LEU A 139 40.06 -22.33 20.89
N PRO A 140 40.96 -21.42 21.27
CA PRO A 140 40.60 -20.14 21.89
C PRO A 140 40.18 -19.07 20.86
N LEU A 141 39.32 -19.45 19.91
CA LEU A 141 38.90 -18.57 18.82
C LEU A 141 38.09 -17.38 19.37
N LEU A 142 38.41 -16.19 18.88
CA LEU A 142 37.68 -14.94 19.07
C LEU A 142 36.74 -14.67 17.90
N ASN A 143 37.20 -14.95 16.67
CA ASN A 143 36.52 -14.64 15.42
C ASN A 143 36.53 -15.84 14.48
N ILE A 144 35.35 -16.17 13.94
CA ILE A 144 35.15 -17.22 12.94
C ILE A 144 34.31 -16.62 11.82
N SER A 145 34.86 -16.48 10.62
CA SER A 145 34.11 -16.04 9.44
C SER A 145 34.20 -17.05 8.31
N LEU A 146 33.05 -17.60 7.92
CA LEU A 146 32.94 -18.64 6.89
C LEU A 146 32.05 -18.22 5.72
N ILE A 147 31.62 -16.95 5.65
CA ILE A 147 30.66 -16.44 4.66
C ILE A 147 31.05 -16.83 3.24
N GLY A 148 30.12 -17.34 2.45
CA GLY A 148 30.34 -17.57 1.02
C GLY A 148 31.30 -18.71 0.71
N ASN A 149 31.02 -19.88 1.29
CA ASN A 149 31.61 -21.17 0.95
C ASN A 149 30.48 -22.17 0.63
N ARG A 150 30.81 -23.44 0.38
CA ARG A 150 29.88 -24.55 0.10
C ARG A 150 29.79 -25.54 1.26
N LEU A 151 29.85 -25.02 2.50
CA LEU A 151 29.72 -25.84 3.70
C LEU A 151 28.27 -26.30 3.91
N THR A 152 28.12 -27.45 4.56
CA THR A 152 26.86 -28.16 4.78
C THR A 152 26.80 -28.70 6.21
N GLY A 153 25.70 -29.34 6.57
CA GLY A 153 25.52 -30.00 7.87
C GLY A 153 24.88 -29.10 8.92
N SER A 154 24.92 -29.51 10.19
CA SER A 154 24.44 -28.72 11.32
C SER A 154 25.56 -27.92 11.98
N LEU A 155 25.19 -26.90 12.75
CA LEU A 155 26.14 -26.15 13.56
C LEU A 155 26.61 -27.05 14.73
N PRO A 156 27.92 -27.37 14.85
CA PRO A 156 28.41 -28.26 15.91
C PRO A 156 28.16 -27.68 17.30
N VAL A 157 27.74 -28.52 18.24
CA VAL A 157 27.47 -28.10 19.63
C VAL A 157 28.76 -27.73 20.35
N GLU A 158 29.89 -28.29 19.93
CA GLU A 158 31.24 -28.08 20.44
C GLU A 158 31.70 -26.63 20.27
N LEU A 159 31.16 -25.88 19.31
CA LEU A 159 31.43 -24.44 19.19
C LEU A 159 30.98 -23.66 20.43
N ALA A 160 30.02 -24.18 21.19
CA ALA A 160 29.61 -23.61 22.47
C ALA A 160 30.65 -23.78 23.58
N ASN A 161 31.71 -24.56 23.36
CA ASN A 161 32.83 -24.70 24.31
C ASN A 161 33.86 -23.56 24.16
N ILE A 162 33.80 -22.79 23.07
CA ILE A 162 34.72 -21.68 22.78
C ILE A 162 34.30 -20.44 23.59
N THR A 163 34.59 -20.40 24.89
CA THR A 163 34.17 -19.31 25.78
C THR A 163 34.75 -17.94 25.40
N THR A 164 35.81 -17.91 24.60
CA THR A 164 36.46 -16.71 24.06
C THR A 164 35.71 -16.11 22.87
N LEU A 165 34.79 -16.85 22.25
CA LEU A 165 34.17 -16.49 20.98
C LEU A 165 33.36 -15.19 21.07
N LYS A 166 33.66 -14.23 20.19
CA LYS A 166 33.00 -12.92 20.15
C LYS A 166 32.15 -12.71 18.91
N ARG A 167 32.65 -13.11 17.73
CA ARG A 167 32.05 -12.71 16.45
C ARG A 167 31.87 -13.91 15.50
N PRO A 168 30.99 -14.88 15.82
CA PRO A 168 30.62 -15.92 14.86
C PRO A 168 29.89 -15.31 13.64
N SER A 169 30.45 -15.55 12.46
CA SER A 169 29.94 -15.10 11.17
C SER A 169 29.81 -16.30 10.23
N ILE A 170 28.60 -16.86 10.16
CA ILE A 170 28.30 -18.10 9.45
C ILE A 170 27.19 -17.82 8.43
N SER A 171 27.52 -17.72 7.15
CA SER A 171 26.53 -17.45 6.11
C SER A 171 26.81 -18.29 4.88
N ILE A 172 26.07 -19.40 4.74
CA ILE A 172 26.20 -20.34 3.62
C ILE A 172 24.88 -21.10 3.34
N TYR A 173 24.67 -21.31 2.05
CA TYR A 173 23.59 -22.00 1.35
C TYR A 173 23.04 -23.33 1.85
N SER A 174 23.65 -24.00 2.83
CA SER A 174 23.33 -25.41 3.10
C SER A 174 23.51 -25.87 4.54
N PHE A 175 23.78 -24.97 5.51
CA PHE A 175 23.63 -25.37 6.90
C PHE A 175 22.16 -25.64 7.22
N SER A 176 21.90 -26.68 8.00
CA SER A 176 20.56 -27.15 8.32
C SER A 176 20.45 -27.62 9.77
N GLY A 177 19.24 -28.00 10.19
CA GLY A 177 18.97 -28.41 11.56
C GLY A 177 18.63 -27.25 12.49
N VAL A 178 18.64 -27.51 13.79
CA VAL A 178 18.25 -26.55 14.83
C VAL A 178 19.47 -25.85 15.43
N LEU A 179 19.30 -24.60 15.89
CA LEU A 179 20.37 -23.89 16.60
C LEU A 179 20.63 -24.53 17.97
N PRO A 180 21.89 -24.89 18.30
CA PRO A 180 22.21 -25.48 19.60
C PRO A 180 21.93 -24.53 20.77
N MET A 181 21.12 -24.98 21.73
CA MET A 181 20.78 -24.18 22.93
C MET A 181 22.01 -23.76 23.74
N LYS A 182 23.08 -24.57 23.73
CA LYS A 182 24.33 -24.27 24.47
C LYS A 182 25.01 -23.00 24.00
N LEU A 183 24.79 -22.54 22.77
CA LEU A 183 25.36 -21.29 22.26
C LEU A 183 24.90 -20.07 23.07
N GLY A 184 23.72 -20.12 23.69
CA GLY A 184 23.21 -19.07 24.59
C GLY A 184 24.08 -18.86 25.85
N ASN A 185 24.98 -19.78 26.18
CA ASN A 185 25.84 -19.69 27.36
C ASN A 185 27.20 -19.01 27.08
N LEU A 186 27.46 -18.60 25.83
CA LEU A 186 28.73 -17.98 25.47
C LEU A 186 28.78 -16.52 25.97
N PRO A 187 29.68 -16.19 26.91
CA PRO A 187 29.59 -14.93 27.67
C PRO A 187 30.06 -13.69 26.91
N ASN A 188 30.72 -13.87 25.76
CA ASN A 188 31.41 -12.81 25.03
C ASN A 188 30.84 -12.54 23.63
N ILE A 189 29.75 -13.19 23.22
CA ILE A 189 29.19 -13.02 21.87
C ILE A 189 28.70 -11.58 21.68
N GLU A 190 29.33 -10.88 20.75
CA GLU A 190 28.94 -9.53 20.32
C GLU A 190 28.21 -9.55 18.98
N ARG A 191 28.44 -10.56 18.13
CA ARG A 191 27.88 -10.59 16.79
C ARG A 191 27.53 -12.00 16.37
N MET A 192 26.33 -12.20 15.84
CA MET A 192 25.89 -13.49 15.31
C MET A 192 25.21 -13.27 13.95
N LEU A 193 25.88 -13.71 12.89
CA LEU A 193 25.36 -13.66 11.51
C LEU A 193 25.07 -15.08 11.04
N LEU A 194 23.80 -15.39 10.78
CA LEU A 194 23.28 -16.69 10.35
C LEU A 194 22.45 -16.55 9.06
N ILE A 195 22.97 -15.83 8.07
CA ILE A 195 22.21 -15.41 6.87
C ILE A 195 22.27 -16.46 5.76
N SER A 196 21.15 -16.69 5.06
CA SER A 196 21.05 -17.54 3.87
C SER A 196 21.41 -19.01 4.11
N ASN A 197 20.92 -19.58 5.21
CA ASN A 197 21.05 -21.01 5.54
C ASN A 197 19.66 -21.69 5.51
N ASN A 198 19.59 -22.95 5.92
CA ASN A 198 18.34 -23.71 6.06
C ASN A 198 18.12 -24.13 7.53
N PHE A 199 18.42 -23.23 8.48
CA PHE A 199 18.14 -23.49 9.89
C PHE A 199 16.64 -23.57 10.14
N THR A 200 16.24 -24.45 11.06
CA THR A 200 14.85 -24.80 11.39
C THR A 200 14.64 -24.76 12.91
N GLY A 201 13.39 -24.94 13.33
CA GLY A 201 13.00 -24.89 14.75
C GLY A 201 12.88 -23.45 15.26
N GLU A 202 12.59 -23.32 16.55
CA GLU A 202 12.45 -22.02 17.21
C GLU A 202 13.82 -21.45 17.59
N LEU A 203 13.89 -20.12 17.78
CA LEU A 203 15.06 -19.48 18.37
C LEU A 203 15.20 -19.94 19.84
N PRO A 204 16.36 -20.47 20.28
CA PRO A 204 16.50 -21.02 21.62
C PRO A 204 16.28 -19.97 22.72
N GLU A 205 15.43 -20.27 23.70
CA GLU A 205 15.20 -19.42 24.89
C GLU A 205 16.50 -19.09 25.65
N THR A 206 17.50 -19.96 25.60
CA THR A 206 18.81 -19.70 26.20
C THR A 206 19.53 -18.49 25.58
N PHE A 207 19.16 -18.07 24.37
CA PHE A 207 19.75 -16.89 23.72
C PHE A 207 19.36 -15.59 24.44
N ALA A 208 18.34 -15.61 25.31
CA ALA A 208 18.03 -14.53 26.24
C ALA A 208 19.24 -14.10 27.10
N ARG A 209 20.21 -15.01 27.30
CA ARG A 209 21.43 -14.79 28.11
C ARG A 209 22.55 -14.08 27.34
N LEU A 210 22.44 -13.91 26.02
CA LEU A 210 23.45 -13.25 25.18
C LEU A 210 23.37 -11.72 25.30
N THR A 211 23.53 -11.19 26.50
CA THR A 211 23.36 -9.75 26.79
C THR A 211 24.47 -8.87 26.24
N THR A 212 25.59 -9.46 25.78
CA THR A 212 26.70 -8.77 25.10
C THR A 212 26.47 -8.52 23.61
N LEU A 213 25.38 -9.05 23.05
CA LEU A 213 25.09 -9.00 21.61
C LEU A 213 24.85 -7.58 21.10
N LYS A 214 25.52 -7.22 20.00
CA LYS A 214 25.48 -5.93 19.31
C LYS A 214 24.93 -6.02 17.88
N ASP A 215 25.15 -7.14 17.18
CA ASP A 215 24.66 -7.34 15.80
C ASP A 215 24.11 -8.76 15.63
N PHE A 216 22.82 -8.88 15.35
CA PHE A 216 22.10 -10.14 15.17
C PHE A 216 21.39 -10.17 13.82
N ARG A 217 21.73 -11.14 12.97
CA ARG A 217 21.14 -11.28 11.62
C ARG A 217 20.83 -12.73 11.27
N ILE A 218 19.58 -13.01 10.91
CA ILE A 218 19.09 -14.38 10.64
C ILE A 218 18.28 -14.49 9.33
N SER A 219 18.55 -13.63 8.36
CA SER A 219 17.79 -13.57 7.11
C SER A 219 17.87 -14.86 6.27
N ASP A 220 16.83 -15.16 5.49
CA ASP A 220 16.76 -16.30 4.57
C ASP A 220 17.06 -17.64 5.27
N ASN A 221 16.14 -18.06 6.13
CA ASN A 221 16.14 -19.33 6.87
C ASN A 221 14.71 -19.90 6.95
N SER A 222 14.58 -21.07 7.57
CA SER A 222 13.33 -21.81 7.74
C SER A 222 12.95 -21.97 9.22
N PHE A 223 13.20 -20.94 10.05
CA PHE A 223 12.83 -20.95 11.47
C PHE A 223 11.32 -21.04 11.64
N SER A 224 10.88 -21.55 12.79
CA SER A 224 9.47 -21.64 13.17
C SER A 224 9.17 -20.82 14.42
N GLY A 225 7.89 -20.62 14.71
CA GLY A 225 7.44 -19.87 15.89
C GLY A 225 7.49 -18.36 15.71
N LYS A 226 7.21 -17.64 16.79
CA LYS A 226 7.19 -16.17 16.80
C LYS A 226 8.58 -15.59 17.03
N ILE A 227 8.77 -14.30 16.75
CA ILE A 227 9.90 -13.55 17.30
C ILE A 227 9.80 -13.58 18.84
N PRO A 228 10.77 -14.17 19.57
CA PRO A 228 10.63 -14.34 21.01
C PRO A 228 10.69 -13.03 21.79
N ASN A 229 9.93 -12.95 22.89
CA ASN A 229 9.92 -11.75 23.76
C ASN A 229 11.27 -11.48 24.42
N PHE A 230 12.13 -12.50 24.59
CA PHE A 230 13.46 -12.31 25.17
C PHE A 230 14.37 -11.39 24.36
N ILE A 231 14.00 -11.03 23.12
CA ILE A 231 14.74 -10.05 22.31
C ILE A 231 14.96 -8.74 23.07
N GLN A 232 14.05 -8.39 23.97
CA GLN A 232 14.13 -7.23 24.86
C GLN A 232 15.34 -7.25 25.83
N ASN A 233 15.92 -8.43 26.08
CA ASN A 233 17.06 -8.60 26.98
C ASN A 233 18.39 -8.18 26.33
N TRP A 234 18.44 -8.07 24.99
CA TRP A 234 19.64 -7.69 24.25
C TRP A 234 19.83 -6.17 24.23
N THR A 235 19.88 -5.53 25.40
CA THR A 235 19.92 -4.05 25.52
C THR A 235 21.17 -3.39 24.93
N ASN A 236 22.20 -4.18 24.58
CA ASN A 236 23.39 -3.74 23.87
C ASN A 236 23.27 -3.78 22.33
N LEU A 237 22.14 -4.25 21.79
CA LEU A 237 21.95 -4.46 20.37
C LEU A 237 21.95 -3.13 19.60
N GLU A 238 22.80 -3.06 18.58
CA GLU A 238 22.96 -1.91 17.68
C GLU A 238 22.37 -2.20 16.29
N LYS A 239 22.37 -3.48 15.87
CA LYS A 239 21.85 -3.93 14.57
C LYS A 239 21.02 -5.21 14.71
N LEU A 240 19.83 -5.20 14.13
CA LEU A 240 18.91 -6.34 14.08
C LEU A 240 18.41 -6.53 12.65
N ALA A 241 18.61 -7.73 12.08
CA ALA A 241 18.05 -8.11 10.80
C ALA A 241 17.34 -9.48 10.85
N ILE A 242 16.02 -9.47 10.66
CA ILE A 242 15.16 -10.65 10.58
C ILE A 242 14.35 -10.52 9.28
N GLN A 243 14.86 -11.07 8.17
CA GLN A 243 14.22 -10.91 6.85
C GLN A 243 13.97 -12.28 6.21
N ALA A 244 12.73 -12.61 5.88
CA ALA A 244 12.35 -13.96 5.39
C ALA A 244 13.01 -15.10 6.20
N SER A 245 12.95 -14.98 7.53
CA SER A 245 13.57 -15.93 8.46
C SER A 245 12.71 -17.18 8.70
N GLY A 246 11.43 -17.15 8.29
CA GLY A 246 10.41 -18.14 8.64
C GLY A 246 9.62 -17.81 9.91
N LEU A 247 10.12 -16.91 10.76
CA LEU A 247 9.44 -16.47 11.97
C LEU A 247 8.11 -15.75 11.66
N THR A 248 7.14 -15.91 12.55
CA THR A 248 5.84 -15.25 12.46
C THR A 248 5.75 -14.01 13.36
N GLY A 249 4.96 -13.02 12.94
CA GLY A 249 4.57 -11.88 13.76
C GLY A 249 3.59 -12.23 14.89
N PRO A 250 3.20 -11.24 15.71
CA PRO A 250 3.58 -9.83 15.62
C PRO A 250 5.02 -9.56 16.08
N ILE A 251 5.54 -8.37 15.76
CA ILE A 251 6.81 -7.88 16.34
C ILE A 251 6.55 -7.56 17.83
N PRO A 252 7.31 -8.15 18.78
CA PRO A 252 7.11 -7.91 20.21
C PRO A 252 7.28 -6.43 20.59
N SER A 253 6.37 -5.90 21.41
CA SER A 253 6.45 -4.51 21.92
C SER A 253 7.72 -4.25 22.76
N GLY A 254 8.27 -5.30 23.40
CA GLY A 254 9.54 -5.25 24.13
C GLY A 254 10.75 -4.83 23.28
N ILE A 255 10.63 -4.82 21.95
CA ILE A 255 11.67 -4.27 21.06
C ILE A 255 11.96 -2.79 21.33
N SER A 256 10.98 -2.06 21.87
CA SER A 256 11.11 -0.65 22.28
C SER A 256 12.16 -0.41 23.37
N LEU A 257 12.54 -1.44 24.13
CA LEU A 257 13.58 -1.37 25.16
C LEU A 257 15.00 -1.34 24.57
N LEU A 258 15.15 -1.66 23.28
CA LEU A 258 16.44 -1.72 22.59
C LEU A 258 16.88 -0.34 22.06
N THR A 259 17.01 0.63 22.97
CA THR A 259 17.27 2.05 22.66
C THR A 259 18.65 2.33 22.02
N LYS A 260 19.55 1.34 21.99
CA LYS A 260 20.84 1.41 21.30
C LYS A 260 20.76 1.04 19.81
N LEU A 261 19.63 0.51 19.34
CA LEU A 261 19.46 0.14 17.94
C LEU A 261 19.65 1.33 17.01
N THR A 262 20.47 1.12 15.99
CA THR A 262 20.73 2.06 14.89
C THR A 262 20.21 1.53 13.57
N ASP A 263 20.08 0.21 13.43
CA ASP A 263 19.62 -0.48 12.22
C ASP A 263 18.66 -1.61 12.61
N MET A 264 17.39 -1.45 12.29
CA MET A 264 16.35 -2.43 12.53
C MET A 264 15.66 -2.79 11.22
N ARG A 265 15.84 -4.04 10.78
CA ARG A 265 15.21 -4.59 9.58
C ARG A 265 14.45 -5.85 9.94
N VAL A 266 13.14 -5.80 9.89
CA VAL A 266 12.26 -6.94 10.09
C VAL A 266 11.33 -7.00 8.89
N THR A 267 11.43 -8.05 8.07
CA THR A 267 10.62 -8.15 6.85
C THR A 267 10.06 -9.54 6.62
N ASP A 268 8.96 -9.58 5.87
CA ASP A 268 8.36 -10.80 5.34
C ASP A 268 7.95 -11.76 6.47
N LEU A 269 7.24 -11.22 7.47
CA LEU A 269 6.65 -11.97 8.57
C LEU A 269 5.26 -12.47 8.18
N ASN A 270 5.01 -13.77 8.39
CA ASN A 270 3.66 -14.31 8.35
C ASN A 270 2.96 -14.12 9.70
N GLY A 271 1.64 -14.28 9.77
CA GLY A 271 0.90 -14.24 11.04
C GLY A 271 -0.28 -13.26 11.02
N PRO A 272 -0.94 -13.04 12.17
CA PRO A 272 -2.08 -12.14 12.26
C PRO A 272 -1.67 -10.67 12.07
N ASP A 273 -2.66 -9.83 11.79
CA ASP A 273 -2.48 -8.39 11.68
C ASP A 273 -2.06 -7.79 13.04
N SER A 274 -1.20 -6.77 12.99
CA SER A 274 -0.64 -6.15 14.21
C SER A 274 -0.39 -4.66 14.04
N SER A 275 -0.40 -3.90 15.12
CA SER A 275 -0.02 -2.49 15.08
C SER A 275 1.50 -2.31 15.03
N LEU A 276 1.95 -1.13 14.59
CA LEU A 276 3.36 -0.78 14.61
C LEU A 276 3.84 -0.73 16.08
N PRO A 277 4.94 -1.42 16.45
CA PRO A 277 5.43 -1.45 17.83
C PRO A 277 5.79 -0.03 18.32
N PRO A 278 5.75 0.25 19.64
CA PRO A 278 5.98 1.60 20.16
C PRO A 278 7.46 2.01 20.11
N LEU A 279 7.90 2.57 18.97
CA LEU A 279 9.32 2.89 18.71
C LEU A 279 9.74 4.30 19.18
N GLU A 280 8.88 5.04 19.88
CA GLU A 280 9.09 6.45 20.22
C GLU A 280 10.43 6.73 20.92
N ASN A 281 10.86 5.82 21.80
CA ASN A 281 12.09 5.93 22.60
C ASN A 281 13.37 5.57 21.82
N MET A 282 13.26 5.04 20.61
CA MET A 282 14.40 4.53 19.83
C MET A 282 15.07 5.65 19.00
N LYS A 283 15.45 6.74 19.67
CA LYS A 283 15.98 7.97 19.04
C LYS A 283 17.34 7.82 18.32
N LYS A 284 17.99 6.66 18.40
CA LYS A 284 19.26 6.36 17.70
C LYS A 284 19.07 5.66 16.36
N LEU A 285 17.85 5.26 16.01
CA LEU A 285 17.57 4.56 14.76
C LEU A 285 17.91 5.42 13.55
N LYS A 286 18.74 4.86 12.67
CA LYS A 286 19.07 5.40 11.34
C LYS A 286 18.31 4.67 10.25
N THR A 287 18.16 3.35 10.38
CA THR A 287 17.42 2.52 9.43
C THR A 287 16.30 1.81 10.16
N LEU A 288 15.07 2.07 9.74
CA LEU A 288 13.87 1.36 10.17
C LEU A 288 13.20 0.75 8.94
N MET A 289 13.21 -0.58 8.84
CA MET A 289 12.59 -1.33 7.75
C MET A 289 11.67 -2.39 8.34
N LEU A 290 10.37 -2.15 8.28
CA LEU A 290 9.31 -3.06 8.71
C LEU A 290 8.42 -3.40 7.51
N ARG A 291 8.97 -4.08 6.51
CA ARG A 291 8.30 -4.34 5.23
C ARG A 291 7.56 -5.68 5.23
N ASN A 292 6.33 -5.72 4.70
CA ASN A 292 5.58 -6.98 4.56
C ASN A 292 5.47 -7.77 5.88
N CYS A 293 5.00 -7.09 6.93
CA CYS A 293 4.94 -7.61 8.30
C CYS A 293 3.50 -7.68 8.85
N ASN A 294 2.48 -7.60 7.97
CA ASN A 294 1.07 -7.49 8.35
C ASN A 294 0.79 -6.36 9.35
N ILE A 295 1.49 -5.23 9.21
CA ILE A 295 1.28 -4.07 10.09
C ILE A 295 0.04 -3.29 9.63
N SER A 296 -0.93 -3.05 10.50
CA SER A 296 -2.17 -2.32 10.23
C SER A 296 -2.33 -1.10 11.14
N GLY A 297 -3.30 -0.24 10.81
CA GLY A 297 -3.58 1.00 11.54
C GLY A 297 -2.92 2.22 10.90
N GLN A 298 -2.95 3.35 11.60
CA GLN A 298 -2.42 4.61 11.07
C GLN A 298 -0.90 4.75 11.30
N LEU A 299 -0.25 5.58 10.48
CA LEU A 299 1.14 5.99 10.68
C LEU A 299 1.27 6.79 11.99
N PRO A 300 2.08 6.35 12.97
CA PRO A 300 2.19 7.06 14.25
C PRO A 300 2.92 8.40 14.12
N ALA A 301 2.33 9.47 14.64
CA ALA A 301 2.89 10.82 14.56
C ALA A 301 4.27 10.98 15.21
N TYR A 302 4.61 10.15 16.23
CA TYR A 302 5.91 10.19 16.91
C TYR A 302 7.08 9.86 15.98
N LEU A 303 6.85 9.15 14.87
CA LEU A 303 7.90 8.86 13.88
C LEU A 303 8.47 10.16 13.31
N GLY A 304 7.67 11.22 13.20
CA GLY A 304 8.11 12.56 12.82
C GLY A 304 9.19 13.16 13.73
N GLY A 305 9.23 12.75 15.00
CA GLY A 305 10.25 13.15 15.97
C GLY A 305 11.51 12.29 15.99
N MET A 306 11.65 11.33 15.07
CA MET A 306 12.83 10.46 14.96
C MET A 306 13.86 11.05 13.98
N THR A 307 14.42 12.21 14.33
CA THR A 307 15.26 13.05 13.46
C THR A 307 16.61 12.44 13.03
N THR A 308 17.00 11.31 13.62
CA THR A 308 18.19 10.53 13.27
C THR A 308 17.97 9.53 12.14
N LEU A 309 16.70 9.27 11.76
CA LEU A 309 16.35 8.36 10.68
C LEU A 309 16.93 8.87 9.35
N LYS A 310 17.52 7.92 8.62
CA LYS A 310 17.99 8.02 7.24
C LYS A 310 17.14 7.21 6.27
N THR A 311 16.55 6.13 6.77
CA THR A 311 15.70 5.24 5.97
C THR A 311 14.49 4.83 6.78
N LEU A 312 13.31 5.04 6.20
CA LEU A 312 12.04 4.55 6.70
C LEU A 312 11.37 3.70 5.62
N ASP A 313 11.28 2.39 5.83
CA ASP A 313 10.58 1.47 4.94
C ASP A 313 9.44 0.79 5.70
N LEU A 314 8.21 1.16 5.38
CA LEU A 314 6.99 0.52 5.88
C LEU A 314 6.18 -0.08 4.73
N SER A 315 6.83 -0.36 3.60
CA SER A 315 6.15 -0.82 2.39
C SER A 315 5.48 -2.19 2.56
N PHE A 316 4.48 -2.45 1.72
CA PHE A 316 3.75 -3.72 1.64
C PHE A 316 3.09 -4.14 2.97
N ASN A 317 2.54 -3.18 3.71
CA ASN A 317 1.76 -3.43 4.92
C ASN A 317 0.29 -3.06 4.69
N LYS A 318 -0.49 -3.01 5.76
CA LYS A 318 -1.92 -2.67 5.76
C LYS A 318 -2.16 -1.31 6.42
N LEU A 319 -1.19 -0.39 6.34
CA LEU A 319 -1.30 0.93 6.97
C LEU A 319 -2.36 1.78 6.27
N THR A 320 -3.16 2.52 7.03
CA THR A 320 -4.28 3.34 6.56
C THR A 320 -4.14 4.79 7.03
N GLY A 321 -5.03 5.68 6.55
CA GLY A 321 -5.04 7.08 6.95
C GLY A 321 -3.99 7.93 6.25
N GLU A 322 -3.84 9.18 6.69
CA GLU A 322 -2.96 10.15 6.04
C GLU A 322 -1.51 10.06 6.49
N ILE A 323 -0.60 10.62 5.68
CA ILE A 323 0.80 10.82 6.10
C ILE A 323 0.81 11.97 7.14
N PRO A 324 1.22 11.72 8.40
CA PRO A 324 1.13 12.74 9.45
C PRO A 324 1.94 14.00 9.12
N SER A 325 1.40 15.18 9.42
CA SER A 325 2.10 16.46 9.22
C SER A 325 3.40 16.54 10.03
N SER A 326 3.50 15.84 11.15
CA SER A 326 4.70 15.72 11.97
C SER A 326 5.88 15.09 11.23
N PHE A 327 5.66 14.34 10.14
CA PHE A 327 6.74 13.77 9.32
C PHE A 327 7.54 14.84 8.58
N SER A 328 7.08 16.10 8.55
CA SER A 328 7.92 17.25 8.20
C SER A 328 9.20 17.34 9.05
N GLY A 329 9.21 16.80 10.27
CA GLY A 329 10.38 16.67 11.13
C GLY A 329 11.44 15.67 10.63
N LEU A 330 11.10 14.81 9.65
CA LEU A 330 11.99 13.84 9.03
C LEU A 330 12.85 14.44 7.89
N ALA A 331 13.26 15.69 8.03
CA ALA A 331 14.02 16.42 7.00
C ALA A 331 15.37 15.78 6.62
N ASN A 332 15.90 14.88 7.45
CA ASN A 332 17.18 14.19 7.24
C ASN A 332 17.03 12.77 6.64
N VAL A 333 15.80 12.31 6.38
CA VAL A 333 15.55 11.00 5.79
C VAL A 333 15.89 11.02 4.30
N ASP A 334 16.78 10.13 3.88
CA ASP A 334 17.19 10.01 2.47
C ASP A 334 16.14 9.23 1.66
N TYR A 335 15.52 8.21 2.29
CA TYR A 335 14.56 7.32 1.65
C TYR A 335 13.34 7.02 2.54
N MET A 336 12.15 7.22 1.99
CA MET A 336 10.88 6.84 2.62
C MET A 336 10.06 5.94 1.67
N PHE A 337 9.86 4.68 2.03
CA PHE A 337 9.08 3.73 1.25
C PHE A 337 7.77 3.41 1.95
N LEU A 338 6.67 3.78 1.30
CA LEU A 338 5.31 3.58 1.80
C LEU A 338 4.42 2.85 0.78
N THR A 339 4.96 2.47 -0.39
CA THR A 339 4.34 1.60 -1.40
C THR A 339 3.65 0.39 -0.79
N GLY A 340 2.51 -0.04 -1.34
CA GLY A 340 1.85 -1.28 -0.94
C GLY A 340 1.09 -1.15 0.37
N ASN A 341 0.62 0.05 0.73
CA ASN A 341 -0.23 0.36 1.89
C ASN A 341 -1.56 0.99 1.47
N MET A 342 -2.52 1.07 2.38
CA MET A 342 -3.84 1.66 2.14
C MET A 342 -3.92 3.12 2.62
N LEU A 343 -2.84 3.88 2.45
CA LEU A 343 -2.76 5.29 2.85
C LEU A 343 -3.70 6.16 2.00
N THR A 344 -4.25 7.21 2.61
CA THR A 344 -5.19 8.17 2.03
C THR A 344 -4.70 9.61 2.24
N GLY A 345 -5.48 10.61 1.82
CA GLY A 345 -5.17 12.02 2.04
C GLY A 345 -4.32 12.66 0.95
N SER A 346 -4.12 13.97 1.07
CA SER A 346 -3.28 14.73 0.13
C SER A 346 -1.80 14.46 0.42
N VAL A 347 -0.95 14.51 -0.61
CA VAL A 347 0.50 14.41 -0.37
C VAL A 347 0.99 15.73 0.22
N PRO A 348 1.57 15.72 1.44
CA PRO A 348 2.04 16.92 2.10
C PRO A 348 3.04 17.76 1.29
N ASP A 349 3.01 19.08 1.42
CA ASP A 349 3.89 19.98 0.66
C ASP A 349 5.38 19.79 0.96
N TRP A 350 5.74 19.37 2.18
CA TRP A 350 7.14 19.10 2.54
C TRP A 350 7.71 17.89 1.79
N LEU A 351 6.86 17.02 1.21
CA LEU A 351 7.26 15.92 0.33
C LEU A 351 7.49 16.35 -1.13
N LYS A 352 7.10 17.58 -1.50
CA LYS A 352 7.27 18.12 -2.87
C LYS A 352 8.66 18.72 -3.12
N GLY A 353 9.50 18.81 -2.09
CA GLY A 353 10.87 19.34 -2.20
C GLY A 353 11.88 18.28 -2.66
N ASP A 354 12.94 18.72 -3.35
CA ASP A 354 13.99 17.86 -3.94
C ASP A 354 14.85 17.05 -2.91
N ASN A 355 14.58 17.17 -1.60
CA ASN A 355 15.45 16.64 -0.54
C ASN A 355 15.09 15.23 -0.02
N ILE A 356 13.84 14.76 -0.19
CA ILE A 356 13.41 13.44 0.33
C ILE A 356 12.94 12.57 -0.84
N LYS A 357 13.57 11.42 -1.05
CA LYS A 357 13.13 10.44 -2.05
C LYS A 357 12.04 9.57 -1.45
N VAL A 358 10.79 9.92 -1.73
CA VAL A 358 9.62 9.17 -1.26
C VAL A 358 8.98 8.44 -2.40
N LEU A 359 8.80 7.12 -2.26
CA LEU A 359 7.93 6.36 -3.15
C LEU A 359 6.63 6.04 -2.41
N LEU A 360 5.60 6.73 -2.85
CA LEU A 360 4.24 6.29 -2.70
C LEU A 360 3.98 5.53 -4.00
N GLY A 361 4.25 4.22 -4.01
CA GLY A 361 4.00 3.40 -5.19
C GLY A 361 2.60 3.66 -5.71
N ILE A 362 2.40 3.58 -7.03
CA ILE A 362 1.10 3.81 -7.68
C ILE A 362 0.08 2.90 -7.02
N GLN A 363 -0.65 3.47 -6.07
CA GLN A 363 -1.68 2.79 -5.35
C GLN A 363 -2.91 3.66 -5.51
N ARG A 364 -4.02 2.99 -5.81
CA ARG A 364 -5.34 3.54 -6.14
C ARG A 364 -5.90 4.60 -5.16
N SER A 365 -5.18 4.90 -4.08
CA SER A 365 -5.63 5.62 -2.88
C SER A 365 -4.89 6.94 -2.61
N ILE A 366 -3.81 7.25 -3.32
CA ILE A 366 -3.11 8.55 -3.19
C ILE A 366 -3.06 9.23 -4.55
N CYS A 367 -3.87 10.28 -4.71
CA CYS A 367 -3.70 11.23 -5.82
C CYS A 367 -2.39 12.00 -5.57
N THR A 368 -1.26 11.55 -6.13
CA THR A 368 0.01 12.25 -5.98
C THR A 368 0.07 13.47 -6.90
N ALA A 369 -0.21 14.64 -6.34
CA ALA A 369 0.24 15.93 -6.90
C ALA A 369 1.77 16.09 -6.89
N VAL A 370 2.51 15.15 -6.30
CA VAL A 370 4.00 15.12 -6.28
C VAL A 370 4.57 14.54 -7.56
N ASP A 371 3.91 13.55 -8.17
CA ASP A 371 4.25 13.09 -9.52
C ASP A 371 3.89 14.15 -10.55
N ILE A 372 2.83 14.94 -10.33
CA ILE A 372 2.50 16.05 -11.22
C ILE A 372 3.63 17.09 -11.24
N TYR A 373 4.37 17.35 -10.16
CA TYR A 373 5.46 18.34 -10.17
C TYR A 373 6.70 17.84 -10.93
N SER A 374 7.06 16.55 -10.81
CA SER A 374 8.15 15.95 -11.60
C SER A 374 7.76 15.79 -13.08
N ILE A 375 6.50 15.43 -13.34
CA ILE A 375 5.86 15.44 -14.66
C ILE A 375 5.87 16.86 -15.23
N TRP A 376 5.50 17.89 -14.47
CA TRP A 376 5.46 19.28 -14.94
C TRP A 376 6.85 19.83 -15.29
N LYS A 377 7.90 19.43 -14.54
CA LYS A 377 9.30 19.76 -14.84
C LYS A 377 9.80 19.06 -16.12
N SER A 378 9.30 17.86 -16.43
CA SER A 378 9.57 17.15 -17.69
C SER A 378 8.75 17.70 -18.88
N TYR A 379 7.53 18.17 -18.62
CA TYR A 379 6.62 18.73 -19.62
C TYR A 379 7.10 20.08 -20.19
N LEU A 380 7.95 20.81 -19.49
CA LEU A 380 8.59 22.02 -20.02
C LEU A 380 9.77 21.75 -20.96
N SER A 381 10.19 20.49 -21.19
CA SER A 381 11.35 20.19 -22.05
C SER A 381 11.14 19.17 -23.17
N THR A 382 9.97 18.54 -23.33
CA THR A 382 9.78 17.50 -24.36
C THR A 382 8.41 17.50 -25.05
N CYS A 383 7.91 18.68 -25.43
CA CYS A 383 7.05 18.74 -26.62
C CYS A 383 7.94 18.65 -27.87
N ILE A 384 8.22 17.44 -28.36
CA ILE A 384 8.80 17.23 -29.69
C ILE A 384 7.93 16.21 -30.43
N CYS A 385 6.83 16.71 -30.97
CA CYS A 385 6.23 16.23 -32.21
C CYS A 385 5.95 17.44 -33.11
N CYS A 386 7.00 18.21 -33.42
CA CYS A 386 7.13 19.08 -34.60
C CYS A 386 8.61 19.49 -34.75
N PRO A 387 9.17 19.55 -35.98
CA PRO A 387 10.60 19.80 -36.19
C PRO A 387 10.98 21.30 -36.09
N HIS A 388 12.09 21.57 -35.40
CA HIS A 388 12.93 22.80 -35.31
C HIS A 388 12.45 24.06 -34.51
N PRO A 389 13.35 24.70 -33.71
CA PRO A 389 13.06 25.83 -32.78
C PRO A 389 13.45 27.22 -33.34
N PRO A 390 13.12 28.35 -32.66
CA PRO A 390 14.17 29.01 -31.85
C PRO A 390 13.71 29.64 -30.51
N ALA A 391 14.74 29.93 -29.71
CA ALA A 391 14.76 30.33 -28.30
C ALA A 391 14.28 31.77 -27.98
N PHE A 392 13.71 31.98 -26.78
CA PHE A 392 13.90 33.17 -25.92
C PHE A 392 13.55 32.84 -24.44
N PRO A 393 14.22 33.45 -23.44
CA PRO A 393 14.01 33.19 -22.01
C PRO A 393 13.00 34.19 -21.42
N LEU A 394 12.01 33.72 -20.65
CA LEU A 394 11.16 34.64 -19.88
C LEU A 394 10.90 34.16 -18.45
N GLN A 395 11.02 35.17 -17.59
CA GLN A 395 11.11 35.16 -16.14
C GLN A 395 9.71 35.40 -15.55
N GLN A 396 9.41 34.64 -14.49
CA GLN A 396 8.39 34.80 -13.47
C GLN A 396 7.64 36.15 -13.43
N ARG A 397 6.37 36.16 -13.89
CA ARG A 397 5.19 36.85 -13.31
C ARG A 397 3.95 36.68 -14.21
N ASP A 398 2.82 36.40 -13.57
CA ASP A 398 1.41 36.54 -14.01
C ASP A 398 0.99 35.96 -15.38
N ILE A 399 0.15 34.90 -15.38
CA ILE A 399 -0.56 34.41 -16.58
C ILE A 399 -2.03 34.12 -16.24
N GLU A 400 -2.87 35.15 -16.33
CA GLU A 400 -4.08 35.05 -17.14
C GLU A 400 -3.63 34.87 -18.61
N VAL A 401 -4.39 34.13 -19.42
CA VAL A 401 -4.12 33.73 -20.84
C VAL A 401 -3.71 32.26 -21.01
N ILE A 402 -4.71 31.36 -21.01
CA ILE A 402 -4.73 30.16 -21.87
C ILE A 402 -6.19 29.95 -22.33
N THR A 403 -6.65 30.80 -23.27
CA THR A 403 -7.96 30.63 -23.93
C THR A 403 -7.83 30.36 -25.43
N ILE A 404 -6.64 30.09 -25.96
CA ILE A 404 -6.44 29.96 -27.41
C ILE A 404 -5.44 28.84 -27.73
N PHE A 405 -5.79 27.57 -27.49
CA PHE A 405 -5.10 26.42 -28.11
C PHE A 405 -6.02 25.18 -28.24
N PHE A 406 -7.32 25.38 -28.49
CA PHE A 406 -8.33 24.31 -28.57
C PHE A 406 -8.58 23.74 -29.98
N LEU A 407 -7.71 23.98 -30.97
CA LEU A 407 -8.01 23.69 -32.39
C LEU A 407 -7.15 22.61 -33.07
N LEU A 408 -6.24 21.94 -32.39
CA LEU A 408 -5.51 20.77 -32.93
C LEU A 408 -5.48 19.65 -31.87
N GLY A 409 -6.39 18.69 -32.02
CA GLY A 409 -6.60 17.60 -31.08
C GLY A 409 -5.47 16.58 -31.06
N LEU A 410 -4.44 16.80 -30.25
CA LEU A 410 -3.35 15.86 -29.97
C LEU A 410 -2.73 16.17 -28.59
N ILE A 411 -3.41 15.82 -27.49
CA ILE A 411 -2.79 15.75 -26.15
C ILE A 411 -3.39 14.57 -25.37
N LEU A 412 -2.52 13.67 -24.89
CA LEU A 412 -2.81 12.64 -23.90
C LEU A 412 -3.15 13.32 -22.57
N PHE A 413 -4.38 13.20 -22.07
CA PHE A 413 -4.73 13.62 -20.72
C PHE A 413 -4.93 12.39 -19.83
N CYS A 414 -4.06 12.22 -18.83
CA CYS A 414 -4.41 11.46 -17.63
C CYS A 414 -5.17 12.40 -16.70
N PHE A 415 -6.50 12.22 -16.60
CA PHE A 415 -7.28 12.87 -15.54
C PHE A 415 -7.42 11.92 -14.34
N PRO A 416 -7.28 12.41 -13.10
CA PRO A 416 -7.61 11.64 -11.92
C PRO A 416 -9.13 11.67 -11.76
N SER A 417 -9.81 10.63 -12.25
CA SER A 417 -11.20 10.36 -11.85
C SER A 417 -11.34 8.88 -11.52
N HIS A 418 -11.57 8.60 -10.24
CA HIS A 418 -11.99 7.30 -9.68
C HIS A 418 -10.98 6.16 -9.71
N GLY A 419 -9.91 6.21 -8.89
CA GLY A 419 -9.27 5.01 -8.33
C GLY A 419 -8.72 3.95 -9.30
N LEU A 420 -8.74 4.20 -10.60
CA LEU A 420 -8.00 3.52 -11.66
C LEU A 420 -7.19 4.61 -12.36
N LEU A 421 -5.92 4.33 -12.63
CA LEU A 421 -5.24 4.98 -13.74
C LEU A 421 -5.83 4.40 -15.04
N THR A 422 -7.08 4.75 -15.38
CA THR A 422 -7.57 4.57 -16.75
C THR A 422 -6.96 5.71 -17.54
N CYS A 423 -5.86 5.45 -18.23
CA CYS A 423 -5.51 6.28 -19.36
C CYS A 423 -6.68 6.11 -20.35
N PHE A 424 -7.51 7.13 -20.53
CA PHE A 424 -8.56 7.09 -21.55
C PHE A 424 -7.84 7.04 -22.89
N CYS A 425 -7.65 5.83 -23.40
CA CYS A 425 -7.32 5.65 -24.80
C CYS A 425 -8.52 6.17 -25.58
N PHE A 426 -8.31 7.20 -26.41
CA PHE A 426 -9.35 7.57 -27.36
C PHE A 426 -9.74 6.32 -28.15
N SER A 427 -11.03 6.17 -28.41
CA SER A 427 -11.73 5.00 -28.96
C SER A 427 -11.28 4.55 -30.37
N PHE A 428 -10.10 4.96 -30.81
CA PHE A 428 -9.55 4.72 -32.14
C PHE A 428 -8.20 3.98 -32.14
N LEU A 429 -7.51 3.72 -31.01
CA LEU A 429 -6.22 2.98 -30.98
C LEU A 429 -6.04 2.12 -29.72
N ALA A 430 -6.73 0.97 -29.63
CA ALA A 430 -6.43 -0.02 -28.60
C ALA A 430 -5.13 -0.77 -28.97
N TRP A 431 -4.21 -0.93 -28.00
CA TRP A 431 -3.01 -1.73 -28.20
C TRP A 431 -3.33 -3.19 -27.91
N TYR A 432 -2.77 -4.11 -28.71
CA TYR A 432 -3.01 -5.55 -28.52
C TYR A 432 -1.74 -6.34 -28.26
N SER A 433 -0.59 -5.67 -28.18
CA SER A 433 0.67 -6.30 -27.81
C SER A 433 1.57 -5.30 -27.10
N LEU A 434 2.52 -5.81 -26.32
CA LEU A 434 3.52 -5.02 -25.62
C LEU A 434 4.85 -5.79 -25.60
N HIS A 435 5.94 -5.17 -26.06
CA HIS A 435 7.27 -5.77 -26.11
C HIS A 435 8.31 -4.81 -25.55
N ILE A 436 8.99 -5.17 -24.47
CA ILE A 436 9.90 -4.29 -23.72
C ILE A 436 11.27 -4.98 -23.58
N ASN A 437 12.34 -4.30 -23.98
CA ASN A 437 13.72 -4.71 -23.72
C ASN A 437 14.21 -4.11 -22.39
N CYS A 438 13.95 -4.80 -21.28
CA CYS A 438 14.14 -4.30 -19.92
C CYS A 438 15.62 -3.97 -19.62
N GLY A 439 15.93 -2.70 -19.39
CA GLY A 439 17.31 -2.22 -19.21
C GLY A 439 18.10 -2.08 -20.52
N GLY A 440 17.52 -2.42 -21.67
CA GLY A 440 18.16 -2.47 -22.98
C GLY A 440 17.63 -1.40 -23.95
N LYS A 441 18.32 -1.27 -25.09
CA LYS A 441 17.90 -0.41 -26.22
C LYS A 441 16.86 -1.12 -27.08
N GLU A 442 16.12 -0.36 -27.87
CA GLU A 442 15.17 -0.89 -28.85
C GLU A 442 15.83 -1.96 -29.74
N ALA A 443 15.13 -3.07 -29.96
CA ALA A 443 15.62 -4.21 -30.75
C ALA A 443 14.49 -4.86 -31.55
N THR A 444 14.70 -5.05 -32.86
CA THR A 444 13.75 -5.74 -33.75
C THR A 444 14.21 -7.18 -33.99
N LEU A 445 13.35 -8.15 -33.66
CA LEU A 445 13.70 -9.56 -33.59
C LEU A 445 12.63 -10.43 -34.26
N SER A 446 13.02 -11.59 -34.78
CA SER A 446 12.06 -12.58 -35.30
C SER A 446 11.49 -13.43 -34.16
N GLU A 447 10.17 -13.40 -33.96
CA GLU A 447 9.47 -14.33 -33.07
C GLU A 447 8.99 -15.55 -33.88
N ASN A 448 9.72 -16.66 -33.78
CA ASN A 448 9.41 -17.99 -34.32
C ASN A 448 9.50 -18.22 -35.85
N PHE A 449 10.02 -19.41 -36.19
CA PHE A 449 10.48 -19.86 -37.52
C PHE A 449 9.39 -20.09 -38.59
N THR A 450 8.11 -19.86 -38.30
CA THR A 450 7.01 -20.35 -39.17
C THR A 450 6.06 -19.27 -39.71
N ARG A 451 6.22 -17.99 -39.39
CA ARG A 451 5.62 -16.87 -40.13
C ARG A 451 6.45 -15.60 -39.90
N SER A 452 6.69 -14.83 -40.96
CA SER A 452 7.57 -13.67 -41.02
C SER A 452 7.02 -12.43 -40.30
N THR A 453 6.84 -12.49 -38.98
CA THR A 453 6.50 -11.32 -38.16
C THR A 453 7.70 -10.93 -37.31
N MET A 454 8.33 -9.80 -37.67
CA MET A 454 9.33 -9.15 -36.83
C MET A 454 8.61 -8.41 -35.70
N ALA A 455 9.00 -8.66 -34.44
CA ALA A 455 8.53 -7.93 -33.27
C ALA A 455 9.60 -6.90 -32.87
N THR A 456 9.20 -5.65 -32.66
CA THR A 456 10.07 -4.61 -32.12
C THR A 456 9.87 -4.51 -30.61
N TYR A 457 10.93 -4.78 -29.86
CA TYR A 457 11.00 -4.58 -28.42
C TYR A 457 11.47 -3.15 -28.15
N GLU A 458 10.66 -2.39 -27.44
CA GLU A 458 10.94 -0.99 -27.10
C GLU A 458 12.06 -0.86 -26.06
N ASP A 459 12.71 0.30 -26.01
CA ASP A 459 13.81 0.55 -25.09
C ASP A 459 13.34 0.84 -23.65
N ASP A 460 14.03 0.27 -22.67
CA ASP A 460 13.91 0.62 -21.25
C ASP A 460 15.29 1.05 -20.72
N THR A 461 15.79 2.17 -21.26
CA THR A 461 17.12 2.70 -20.93
C THR A 461 17.12 3.71 -19.77
N ASP A 462 15.96 3.89 -19.11
CA ASP A 462 15.81 4.86 -18.03
C ASP A 462 16.77 4.60 -16.87
N LYS A 463 17.42 5.67 -16.40
CA LYS A 463 18.30 5.64 -15.24
C LYS A 463 17.48 5.81 -13.96
N SER A 464 16.59 4.85 -13.74
CA SER A 464 15.71 4.83 -12.57
C SER A 464 16.49 4.93 -11.26
N GLY A 465 15.85 5.53 -10.26
CA GLY A 465 16.42 5.72 -8.93
C GLY A 465 15.79 4.76 -7.91
N PRO A 466 16.23 4.82 -6.64
CA PRO A 466 15.68 3.98 -5.57
C PRO A 466 14.17 4.14 -5.32
N SER A 467 13.63 5.27 -5.75
CA SER A 467 12.21 5.62 -5.76
C SER A 467 11.97 6.28 -7.10
N SER A 468 11.52 5.54 -8.10
CA SER A 468 11.24 6.11 -9.42
C SER A 468 10.00 5.52 -10.08
N PHE A 469 9.36 6.37 -10.87
CA PHE A 469 8.34 6.00 -11.83
C PHE A 469 8.77 6.52 -13.19
N TYR A 470 8.78 5.63 -14.18
CA TYR A 470 9.13 5.93 -15.56
C TYR A 470 7.93 5.61 -16.45
N GLN A 471 7.53 6.56 -17.29
CA GLN A 471 6.50 6.37 -18.30
C GLN A 471 7.14 6.38 -19.69
N SER A 472 6.88 5.32 -20.47
CA SER A 472 7.32 5.24 -21.86
C SER A 472 6.57 6.24 -22.74
N ARG A 473 7.08 6.47 -23.95
CA ARG A 473 6.41 7.23 -25.02
C ARG A 473 5.20 6.49 -25.59
N THR A 474 5.11 5.19 -25.33
CA THR A 474 4.06 4.28 -25.82
C THR A 474 3.13 3.89 -24.67
N ASN A 475 2.56 2.69 -24.72
CA ASN A 475 1.52 2.25 -23.81
C ASN A 475 2.05 1.49 -22.58
N TRP A 476 3.24 1.82 -22.05
CA TRP A 476 3.74 1.16 -20.84
C TRP A 476 4.52 2.08 -19.88
N ALA A 477 4.66 1.64 -18.64
CA ALA A 477 5.46 2.31 -17.61
C ALA A 477 6.14 1.29 -16.68
N SER A 478 7.13 1.75 -15.90
CA SER A 478 7.74 0.98 -14.83
C SER A 478 7.83 1.78 -13.53
N SER A 479 7.76 1.08 -12.39
CA SER A 479 7.99 1.64 -11.06
C SER A 479 9.02 0.81 -10.33
N ASN A 480 10.02 1.47 -9.74
CA ASN A 480 11.09 0.84 -8.98
C ASN A 480 11.09 1.32 -7.52
N THR A 481 11.17 0.36 -6.60
CA THR A 481 11.23 0.58 -5.15
C THR A 481 12.49 -0.04 -4.57
N GLY A 482 13.18 0.71 -3.72
CA GLY A 482 14.26 0.23 -2.86
C GLY A 482 15.65 0.70 -3.29
N TYR A 483 16.59 0.66 -2.35
CA TYR A 483 18.02 0.91 -2.55
C TYR A 483 18.83 -0.32 -2.10
N PHE A 484 20.05 -0.48 -2.63
CA PHE A 484 20.91 -1.58 -2.21
C PHE A 484 21.56 -1.25 -0.86
N THR A 485 20.99 -1.81 0.21
CA THR A 485 21.50 -1.67 1.57
C THR A 485 22.86 -2.36 1.73
N ASP A 486 23.73 -1.79 2.56
CA ASP A 486 25.03 -2.35 2.95
C ASP A 486 26.04 -2.55 1.81
N ASP A 487 25.82 -1.96 0.63
CA ASP A 487 26.84 -1.86 -0.39
C ASP A 487 27.78 -0.68 -0.12
N ASP A 488 29.05 -0.80 -0.52
CA ASP A 488 30.03 0.27 -0.36
C ASP A 488 30.01 1.22 -1.58
N ARG A 489 28.92 1.22 -2.38
CA ARG A 489 28.85 1.95 -3.65
C ARG A 489 28.27 3.35 -3.42
N PRO A 490 28.83 4.39 -4.06
CA PRO A 490 28.33 5.76 -3.91
C PRO A 490 27.02 6.00 -4.67
N THR A 491 26.68 5.15 -5.64
CA THR A 491 25.50 5.26 -6.50
C THR A 491 25.01 3.87 -6.88
N ASP A 492 23.71 3.64 -6.71
CA ASP A 492 23.04 2.42 -7.16
C ASP A 492 22.92 2.40 -8.67
N ASN A 493 23.16 1.24 -9.28
CA ASN A 493 22.91 1.00 -10.69
C ASN A 493 21.77 -0.03 -10.84
N PHE A 494 20.73 0.36 -11.56
CA PHE A 494 19.51 -0.44 -11.76
C PHE A 494 19.48 -1.13 -13.12
N ILE A 495 20.53 -0.99 -13.93
CA ILE A 495 20.72 -1.73 -15.17
C ILE A 495 22.07 -2.42 -15.09
N TRP A 496 22.07 -3.73 -15.37
CA TRP A 496 23.30 -4.49 -15.50
C TRP A 496 23.54 -4.87 -16.95
N THR A 497 24.76 -4.64 -17.42
CA THR A 497 25.20 -5.06 -18.75
C THR A 497 26.05 -6.31 -18.64
N ASN A 498 25.68 -7.33 -19.39
CA ASN A 498 26.47 -8.56 -19.48
C ASN A 498 27.78 -8.30 -20.21
N THR A 499 28.87 -8.85 -19.68
CA THR A 499 30.22 -8.74 -20.24
C THR A 499 30.61 -9.92 -21.12
N SER A 500 29.82 -11.01 -21.11
CA SER A 500 30.09 -12.25 -21.85
C SER A 500 29.19 -12.41 -23.07
N ARG A 501 29.69 -13.03 -24.14
CA ARG A 501 28.89 -13.39 -25.32
C ARG A 501 27.93 -14.52 -24.97
N LEU A 502 26.64 -14.20 -24.92
CA LEU A 502 25.58 -15.19 -24.74
C LEU A 502 25.36 -15.97 -26.04
N SER A 503 25.56 -17.29 -26.02
CA SER A 503 25.25 -18.18 -27.14
C SER A 503 23.77 -18.56 -27.11
N ILE A 504 22.90 -17.56 -27.32
CA ILE A 504 21.44 -17.66 -27.13
C ILE A 504 20.74 -17.05 -28.35
N THR A 505 19.58 -17.59 -28.73
CA THR A 505 18.68 -17.01 -29.74
C THR A 505 18.25 -15.60 -29.31
N ASN A 506 18.30 -14.62 -30.21
CA ASN A 506 17.99 -13.21 -29.94
C ASN A 506 18.81 -12.64 -28.75
N PRO A 507 20.16 -12.70 -28.80
CA PRO A 507 21.01 -12.35 -27.65
C PRO A 507 20.87 -10.88 -27.23
N GLN A 508 20.36 -10.03 -28.12
CA GLN A 508 20.13 -8.59 -27.88
C GLN A 508 19.19 -8.32 -26.69
N LEU A 509 18.24 -9.21 -26.39
CA LEU A 509 17.34 -9.08 -25.23
C LEU A 509 18.01 -9.40 -23.89
N TYR A 510 19.15 -10.09 -23.90
CA TYR A 510 19.82 -10.59 -22.70
C TYR A 510 21.18 -9.91 -22.45
N LEU A 511 21.54 -8.94 -23.29
CA LEU A 511 22.74 -8.12 -23.10
C LEU A 511 22.62 -7.19 -21.90
N ASN A 512 21.42 -6.69 -21.62
CA ASN A 512 21.13 -5.87 -20.46
C ASN A 512 19.99 -6.50 -19.67
N ALA A 513 19.93 -6.20 -18.39
CA ALA A 513 18.79 -6.55 -17.55
C ALA A 513 18.49 -5.43 -16.58
N ARG A 514 17.20 -5.21 -16.33
CA ARG A 514 16.71 -4.31 -15.30
C ARG A 514 16.78 -4.99 -13.94
N LEU A 515 17.17 -4.23 -12.92
CA LEU A 515 17.32 -4.66 -11.54
C LEU A 515 16.45 -3.83 -10.59
N SER A 516 16.08 -4.42 -9.46
CA SER A 516 15.51 -3.69 -8.33
C SER A 516 15.96 -4.29 -6.99
N PRO A 517 16.18 -3.47 -5.95
CA PRO A 517 16.50 -3.98 -4.61
C PRO A 517 15.28 -4.55 -3.87
N ILE A 518 14.07 -4.03 -4.12
CA ILE A 518 12.85 -4.46 -3.39
C ILE A 518 11.74 -4.84 -4.37
N SER A 519 11.27 -3.91 -5.21
CA SER A 519 10.13 -4.16 -6.09
C SER A 519 10.30 -3.46 -7.43
N LEU A 520 10.04 -4.18 -8.50
CA LEU A 520 9.98 -3.67 -9.87
C LEU A 520 8.62 -4.02 -10.47
N THR A 521 7.83 -3.02 -10.84
CA THR A 521 6.51 -3.23 -11.44
C THR A 521 6.48 -2.62 -12.83
N TYR A 522 6.08 -3.41 -13.83
CA TYR A 522 5.76 -2.93 -15.17
C TYR A 522 4.23 -2.85 -15.35
N TYR A 523 3.79 -1.79 -15.99
CA TYR A 523 2.40 -1.56 -16.35
C TYR A 523 2.28 -1.48 -17.86
N GLY A 524 1.37 -2.25 -18.45
CA GLY A 524 0.87 -2.02 -19.81
C GLY A 524 -0.47 -1.29 -19.73
N PHE A 525 -0.64 -0.18 -20.43
CA PHE A 525 -1.86 0.62 -20.50
C PHE A 525 -2.53 0.46 -21.86
N CYS A 526 -3.80 0.87 -21.94
CA CYS A 526 -4.56 0.92 -23.20
C CYS A 526 -4.60 -0.42 -23.95
N LEU A 527 -4.41 -1.53 -23.25
CA LEU A 527 -4.51 -2.86 -23.85
C LEU A 527 -5.98 -3.19 -24.13
N GLY A 528 -6.29 -3.83 -25.25
CA GLY A 528 -7.61 -4.40 -25.49
C GLY A 528 -8.03 -5.32 -24.32
N ASN A 529 -9.32 -5.39 -24.01
CA ASN A 529 -9.77 -6.34 -23.00
C ASN A 529 -9.76 -7.75 -23.60
N GLY A 530 -9.21 -8.70 -22.87
CA GLY A 530 -9.08 -10.07 -23.34
C GLY A 530 -7.97 -10.84 -22.65
N ILE A 531 -7.73 -12.05 -23.16
CA ILE A 531 -6.73 -12.96 -22.62
C ILE A 531 -5.42 -12.77 -23.37
N TYR A 532 -4.33 -12.58 -22.63
CA TYR A 532 -2.99 -12.36 -23.16
C TYR A 532 -2.03 -13.45 -22.69
N THR A 533 -1.09 -13.83 -23.55
CA THR A 533 0.11 -14.57 -23.18
C THR A 533 1.18 -13.58 -22.80
N VAL A 534 1.64 -13.66 -21.55
CA VAL A 534 2.73 -12.87 -20.98
C VAL A 534 3.97 -13.76 -20.90
N ASN A 535 5.00 -13.45 -21.68
CA ASN A 535 6.31 -14.11 -21.57
C ASN A 535 7.30 -13.18 -20.87
N LEU A 536 7.88 -13.67 -19.78
CA LEU A 536 8.90 -12.98 -19.01
C LEU A 536 10.26 -13.61 -19.31
N HIS A 537 11.18 -12.81 -19.84
CA HIS A 537 12.50 -13.24 -20.25
C HIS A 537 13.52 -12.96 -19.16
N PHE A 538 14.29 -13.98 -18.80
CA PHE A 538 15.29 -13.91 -17.74
C PHE A 538 16.62 -14.50 -18.20
N ALA A 539 17.73 -13.91 -17.76
CA ALA A 539 19.04 -14.54 -17.73
C ALA A 539 19.82 -14.02 -16.52
N GLU A 540 20.35 -14.91 -15.69
CA GLU A 540 21.18 -14.48 -14.56
C GLU A 540 22.58 -14.12 -15.06
N ILE A 541 22.88 -12.82 -15.09
CA ILE A 541 24.10 -12.26 -15.70
C ILE A 541 25.04 -11.58 -14.69
N MET A 542 24.72 -11.62 -13.39
CA MET A 542 25.56 -11.04 -12.33
C MET A 542 26.36 -12.12 -11.58
N PHE A 543 25.90 -13.36 -11.60
CA PHE A 543 26.64 -14.53 -11.12
C PHE A 543 27.35 -15.24 -12.27
N THR A 544 28.43 -15.96 -11.95
CA THR A 544 29.26 -16.66 -12.94
C THR A 544 29.29 -18.15 -12.69
N ASN A 545 29.31 -18.95 -13.76
CA ASN A 545 29.51 -20.40 -13.64
C ASN A 545 30.95 -20.72 -13.23
N GLY A 546 31.16 -21.94 -12.72
CA GLY A 546 32.47 -22.47 -12.37
C GLY A 546 32.54 -22.95 -10.92
N LYS A 547 33.76 -23.15 -10.44
CA LYS A 547 34.04 -23.55 -9.04
C LYS A 547 34.65 -22.38 -8.28
N THR A 548 33.91 -21.27 -8.20
CA THR A 548 34.33 -20.03 -7.54
C THR A 548 33.28 -19.58 -6.54
N TYR A 549 33.63 -18.77 -5.55
CA TYR A 549 32.65 -18.26 -4.59
C TYR A 549 31.52 -17.48 -5.28
N SER A 550 31.81 -16.80 -6.40
CA SER A 550 30.83 -16.07 -7.23
C SER A 550 29.73 -16.99 -7.79
N SER A 551 30.04 -18.27 -8.01
CA SER A 551 29.08 -19.27 -8.50
C SER A 551 28.13 -19.81 -7.44
N LEU A 552 28.32 -19.43 -6.17
CA LEU A 552 27.44 -19.86 -5.10
C LEU A 552 26.20 -18.97 -4.96
N GLY A 553 26.21 -17.79 -5.58
CA GLY A 553 25.14 -16.79 -5.54
C GLY A 553 23.74 -17.34 -5.81
N ARG A 554 22.74 -16.81 -5.10
CA ARG A 554 21.32 -17.13 -5.31
C ARG A 554 20.54 -15.84 -5.43
N ARG A 555 19.90 -15.64 -6.58
CA ARG A 555 18.86 -14.62 -6.76
C ARG A 555 17.51 -15.29 -6.60
N ILE A 556 16.73 -14.83 -5.64
CA ILE A 556 15.41 -15.39 -5.32
C ILE A 556 14.44 -14.22 -5.20
N PHE A 557 13.32 -14.25 -5.92
CA PHE A 557 12.26 -13.25 -5.84
C PHE A 557 10.91 -13.83 -6.26
N ASP A 558 9.83 -13.14 -5.92
CA ASP A 558 8.47 -13.50 -6.28
C ASP A 558 8.03 -12.74 -7.54
N ILE A 559 7.13 -13.34 -8.31
CA ILE A 559 6.52 -12.74 -9.50
C ILE A 559 5.00 -12.72 -9.31
N TYR A 560 4.41 -11.55 -9.54
CA TYR A 560 2.99 -11.29 -9.48
C TYR A 560 2.51 -10.81 -10.86
N ILE A 561 1.35 -11.29 -11.29
CA ILE A 561 0.65 -10.78 -12.48
C ILE A 561 -0.78 -10.46 -12.05
N GLN A 562 -1.26 -9.24 -12.36
CA GLN A 562 -2.57 -8.75 -11.92
C GLN A 562 -2.82 -8.97 -10.41
N GLY A 563 -1.81 -8.67 -9.58
CA GLY A 563 -1.88 -8.82 -8.13
C GLY A 563 -1.74 -10.26 -7.59
N SER A 564 -1.81 -11.29 -8.43
CA SER A 564 -1.72 -12.70 -8.02
C SER A 564 -0.29 -13.23 -8.12
N VAL A 565 0.18 -13.95 -7.10
CA VAL A 565 1.50 -14.63 -7.12
C VAL A 565 1.47 -15.74 -8.17
N VAL A 566 2.25 -15.61 -9.24
CA VAL A 566 2.38 -16.65 -10.28
C VAL A 566 3.61 -17.53 -10.08
N LEU A 567 4.67 -16.99 -9.48
CA LEU A 567 5.84 -17.75 -9.03
C LEU A 567 6.32 -17.20 -7.69
N LYS A 568 6.50 -18.08 -6.72
CA LYS A 568 7.07 -17.77 -5.41
C LYS A 568 8.48 -18.34 -5.31
N ASP A 569 9.39 -17.62 -4.67
CA ASP A 569 10.79 -18.02 -4.48
C ASP A 569 11.49 -18.39 -5.81
N PHE A 570 11.19 -17.68 -6.90
CA PHE A 570 11.74 -17.94 -8.22
C PHE A 570 13.25 -17.67 -8.24
N ASN A 571 14.03 -18.68 -8.68
CA ASN A 571 15.46 -18.59 -8.88
C ASN A 571 15.81 -18.85 -10.35
N ILE A 572 16.25 -17.80 -11.04
CA ILE A 572 16.57 -17.81 -12.47
C ILE A 572 17.57 -18.91 -12.82
N ALA A 573 18.67 -19.01 -12.06
CA ALA A 573 19.76 -19.93 -12.38
C ALA A 573 19.37 -21.39 -12.17
N ASN A 574 18.59 -21.68 -11.12
CA ASN A 574 18.09 -23.04 -10.87
C ASN A 574 17.16 -23.50 -12.01
N ASP A 575 16.32 -22.60 -12.49
CA ASP A 575 15.34 -22.90 -13.53
C ASP A 575 15.97 -23.01 -14.93
N ALA A 576 16.95 -22.14 -15.22
CA ALA A 576 17.71 -22.18 -16.47
C ALA A 576 18.78 -23.30 -16.52
N GLY A 577 19.11 -23.92 -15.38
CA GLY A 577 20.17 -24.92 -15.26
C GLY A 577 21.60 -24.35 -15.16
N GLY A 578 21.74 -23.06 -14.86
CA GLY A 578 23.02 -22.37 -14.68
C GLY A 578 22.94 -20.85 -14.88
N PHE A 579 24.06 -20.16 -14.68
CA PHE A 579 24.16 -18.71 -14.93
C PHE A 579 24.41 -18.43 -16.41
N GLY A 580 23.99 -17.26 -16.90
CA GLY A 580 24.16 -16.84 -18.29
C GLY A 580 23.37 -17.67 -19.30
N ILE A 581 22.36 -18.42 -18.85
CA ILE A 581 21.44 -19.18 -19.70
C ILE A 581 20.09 -18.47 -19.65
N ALA A 582 19.48 -18.25 -20.82
CA ALA A 582 18.17 -17.62 -20.91
C ALA A 582 17.07 -18.63 -20.55
N VAL A 583 16.06 -18.14 -19.85
CA VAL A 583 14.84 -18.86 -19.56
C VAL A 583 13.64 -17.93 -19.74
N VAL A 584 12.58 -18.45 -20.35
CA VAL A 584 11.35 -17.71 -20.60
C VAL A 584 10.24 -18.36 -19.80
N LYS A 585 9.53 -17.55 -19.01
CA LYS A 585 8.36 -17.98 -18.25
C LYS A 585 7.10 -17.46 -18.90
N ASN A 586 6.22 -18.38 -19.27
CA ASN A 586 4.99 -18.08 -20.00
C ASN A 586 3.81 -18.16 -19.05
N PHE A 587 2.98 -17.12 -19.04
CA PHE A 587 1.77 -17.03 -18.24
C PHE A 587 0.60 -16.55 -19.09
N THR A 588 -0.61 -16.79 -18.61
CA THR A 588 -1.82 -16.26 -19.21
C THR A 588 -2.42 -15.23 -18.26
N ALA A 589 -2.73 -14.04 -18.77
CA ALA A 589 -3.30 -12.94 -18.00
C ALA A 589 -4.59 -12.44 -18.65
N ASN A 590 -5.65 -12.29 -17.85
CA ASN A 590 -6.89 -11.66 -18.29
C ASN A 590 -6.82 -10.15 -18.03
N VAL A 591 -6.94 -9.33 -19.07
CA VAL A 591 -6.98 -7.88 -18.99
C VAL A 591 -8.42 -7.42 -19.11
N THR A 592 -8.97 -6.87 -18.02
CA THR A 592 -10.38 -6.42 -17.95
C THR A 592 -10.53 -4.90 -17.83
N SER A 593 -9.46 -4.21 -17.42
CA SER A 593 -9.45 -2.76 -17.19
C SER A 593 -8.48 -2.01 -18.10
N ASN A 594 -8.20 -2.56 -19.28
CA ASN A 594 -7.20 -2.05 -20.23
C ASN A 594 -5.77 -1.90 -19.67
N THR A 595 -5.50 -2.47 -18.49
CA THR A 595 -4.22 -2.38 -17.80
C THR A 595 -3.72 -3.76 -17.43
N LEU A 596 -2.44 -4.01 -17.69
CA LEU A 596 -1.71 -5.20 -17.25
C LEU A 596 -0.66 -4.80 -16.22
N GLU A 597 -0.66 -5.42 -15.05
CA GLU A 597 0.38 -5.25 -14.03
C GLU A 597 1.24 -6.50 -13.92
N ILE A 598 2.56 -6.33 -14.00
CA ILE A 598 3.57 -7.38 -13.78
C ILE A 598 4.53 -6.87 -12.69
N ARG A 599 4.51 -7.46 -11.50
CA ARG A 599 5.35 -7.05 -10.36
C ARG A 599 6.33 -8.14 -9.96
N LEU A 600 7.60 -7.78 -9.84
CA LEU A 600 8.65 -8.62 -9.32
C LEU A 600 9.05 -8.10 -7.93
N PHE A 601 9.10 -8.96 -6.92
CA PHE A 601 9.26 -8.54 -5.52
C PHE A 601 10.29 -9.40 -4.77
N TRP A 602 11.18 -8.74 -4.01
CA TRP A 602 12.19 -9.38 -3.19
C TRP A 602 11.80 -9.45 -1.73
N ALA A 603 11.46 -10.65 -1.27
CA ALA A 603 11.12 -10.95 0.11
C ALA A 603 12.35 -11.07 1.05
N GLY A 604 13.54 -10.56 0.68
CA GLY A 604 14.73 -10.70 1.53
C GLY A 604 15.46 -12.05 1.45
N LYS A 605 15.11 -12.90 0.48
CA LYS A 605 15.70 -14.24 0.27
C LYS A 605 16.86 -14.24 -0.72
N GLY A 606 17.69 -15.28 -0.65
CA GLY A 606 18.89 -15.36 -1.48
C GLY A 606 20.02 -14.49 -0.94
N THR A 607 21.02 -14.24 -1.76
CA THR A 607 22.31 -13.76 -1.27
C THR A 607 22.47 -12.28 -1.41
N THR A 608 23.06 -11.66 -0.40
CA THR A 608 23.26 -10.20 -0.39
C THR A 608 24.72 -9.79 -0.43
N GLY A 609 25.67 -10.71 -0.24
CA GLY A 609 27.09 -10.43 -0.05
C GLY A 609 28.06 -11.03 -1.08
N ILE A 610 27.54 -11.73 -2.09
CA ILE A 610 28.29 -12.45 -3.13
C ILE A 610 27.75 -12.03 -4.50
N PRO A 611 28.61 -11.89 -5.55
CA PRO A 611 30.08 -11.86 -5.47
C PRO A 611 30.59 -10.65 -4.69
N ILE A 612 29.83 -9.56 -4.72
CA ILE A 612 30.03 -8.36 -3.89
C ILE A 612 28.72 -8.07 -3.13
N ARG A 613 28.75 -7.10 -2.21
CA ARG A 613 27.52 -6.68 -1.51
C ARG A 613 26.58 -5.94 -2.46
N GLY A 614 25.29 -6.01 -2.20
CA GLY A 614 24.27 -5.31 -3.00
C GLY A 614 23.89 -6.04 -4.29
N ILE A 615 24.05 -7.36 -4.35
CA ILE A 615 23.68 -8.21 -5.49
C ILE A 615 22.52 -9.11 -5.09
N TYR A 616 21.31 -8.55 -5.05
CA TYR A 616 20.07 -9.24 -4.70
C TYR A 616 18.89 -8.61 -5.44
N GLY A 617 17.67 -9.09 -5.15
CA GLY A 617 16.44 -8.54 -5.72
C GLY A 617 16.12 -9.01 -7.15
N PRO A 618 15.03 -8.54 -7.77
CA PRO A 618 14.62 -9.01 -9.08
C PRO A 618 15.58 -8.59 -10.19
N LEU A 619 15.65 -9.44 -11.21
CA LEU A 619 16.36 -9.19 -12.47
C LEU A 619 15.44 -9.63 -13.60
N ILE A 620 15.24 -8.79 -14.62
CA ILE A 620 14.45 -9.14 -15.81
C ILE A 620 15.12 -8.59 -17.08
N SER A 621 15.11 -9.39 -18.14
CA SER A 621 15.78 -9.08 -19.41
C SER A 621 14.81 -8.52 -20.44
N ALA A 622 13.60 -9.07 -20.54
CA ALA A 622 12.58 -8.59 -21.46
C ALA A 622 11.17 -9.02 -21.05
N ILE A 623 10.17 -8.34 -21.59
CA ILE A 623 8.75 -8.69 -21.46
C ILE A 623 8.14 -8.74 -22.87
N SER A 624 7.40 -9.80 -23.19
CA SER A 624 6.51 -9.82 -24.35
C SER A 624 5.09 -10.20 -23.93
N VAL A 625 4.11 -9.49 -24.48
CA VAL A 625 2.70 -9.66 -24.19
C VAL A 625 1.98 -9.70 -25.52
N ASN A 626 1.37 -10.83 -25.81
CA ASN A 626 0.68 -11.08 -27.07
C ASN A 626 -0.77 -11.50 -26.81
N PRO A 627 -1.73 -11.12 -27.66
CA PRO A 627 -3.13 -11.45 -27.43
C PRO A 627 -3.39 -12.91 -27.82
N ASN A 628 -4.19 -13.63 -27.04
CA ASN A 628 -4.63 -15.00 -27.34
C ASN A 628 -5.93 -15.01 -28.16
N PHE A 629 -6.27 -13.86 -28.73
CA PHE A 629 -7.45 -13.61 -29.54
C PHE A 629 -7.02 -12.82 -30.76
N GLU A 630 -7.79 -12.89 -31.83
CA GLU A 630 -7.55 -12.05 -33.00
C GLU A 630 -8.01 -10.62 -32.67
N PRO A 631 -7.10 -9.62 -32.67
CA PRO A 631 -7.51 -8.23 -32.54
C PRO A 631 -8.50 -7.87 -33.65
N PRO A 632 -9.47 -6.97 -33.40
CA PRO A 632 -10.31 -6.44 -34.46
C PRO A 632 -9.41 -5.89 -35.57
N GLN A 633 -9.60 -6.33 -36.82
CA GLN A 633 -8.82 -5.82 -37.95
C GLN A 633 -9.02 -4.30 -38.01
N GLU A 634 -7.94 -3.55 -37.77
CA GLU A 634 -7.88 -2.17 -38.23
C GLU A 634 -8.05 -2.21 -39.75
N ALA A 635 -8.94 -1.39 -40.29
CA ALA A 635 -8.98 -1.09 -41.72
C ALA A 635 -7.65 -0.42 -42.07
N SER A 636 -6.64 -1.22 -42.36
CA SER A 636 -5.29 -0.77 -42.68
C SER A 636 -5.36 0.15 -43.89
N ALA A 637 -5.00 1.41 -43.68
CA ALA A 637 -4.67 2.34 -44.73
C ALA A 637 -3.49 1.78 -45.55
N GLY A 638 -3.85 1.16 -46.68
CA GLY A 638 -3.19 1.23 -47.98
C GLY A 638 -1.69 0.92 -48.09
N GLY A 639 -1.38 -0.14 -48.82
CA GLY A 639 -0.04 -0.37 -49.36
C GLY A 639 0.00 -1.28 -50.59
N GLY A 640 -0.47 -0.79 -51.75
CA GLY A 640 0.19 -1.08 -53.03
C GLY A 640 -0.64 -1.69 -54.17
N GLY A 641 -1.11 -0.82 -55.08
CA GLY A 641 -0.97 -1.07 -56.53
C GLY A 641 -2.23 -1.36 -57.35
N GLY A 642 -2.96 -0.30 -57.76
CA GLY A 642 -3.90 -0.40 -58.89
C GLY A 642 -4.86 0.79 -59.08
N SER A 643 -4.46 1.76 -59.91
CA SER A 643 -5.24 2.90 -60.47
C SER A 643 -5.54 4.09 -59.54
N GLY A 644 -4.81 5.19 -59.75
CA GLY A 644 -5.06 6.48 -59.11
C GLY A 644 -6.33 7.16 -59.65
N ILE A 645 -7.08 7.79 -58.75
CA ILE A 645 -8.31 8.53 -59.04
C ILE A 645 -7.97 9.82 -59.79
N SER A 646 -8.68 10.08 -60.89
CA SER A 646 -8.44 11.22 -61.78
C SER A 646 -8.75 12.57 -61.09
N VAL A 647 -7.95 13.58 -61.43
CA VAL A 647 -8.01 14.97 -60.95
C VAL A 647 -9.42 15.58 -61.08
N GLY A 648 -10.25 15.10 -62.01
CA GLY A 648 -11.64 15.53 -62.16
C GLY A 648 -12.54 15.19 -60.97
N VAL A 649 -12.30 14.08 -60.27
CA VAL A 649 -13.07 13.69 -59.08
C VAL A 649 -12.69 14.57 -57.88
N LEU A 650 -11.40 14.96 -57.76
CA LEU A 650 -10.94 15.85 -56.70
C LEU A 650 -11.59 17.24 -56.83
N VAL A 651 -11.67 17.78 -58.05
CA VAL A 651 -12.33 19.07 -58.30
C VAL A 651 -13.84 18.97 -58.04
N GLY A 652 -14.48 17.86 -58.40
CA GLY A 652 -15.89 17.60 -58.09
C GLY A 652 -16.19 17.55 -56.60
N ILE A 653 -15.32 16.93 -55.80
CA ILE A 653 -15.47 16.84 -54.34
C ILE A 653 -15.26 18.20 -53.67
N VAL A 654 -14.29 18.99 -54.14
CA VAL A 654 -14.03 20.32 -53.57
C VAL A 654 -15.18 21.29 -53.90
N VAL A 655 -15.68 21.28 -55.13
CA VAL A 655 -16.82 22.13 -55.54
C VAL A 655 -18.11 21.67 -54.84
N GLY A 656 -18.34 20.36 -54.74
CA GLY A 656 -19.47 19.81 -53.99
C GLY A 656 -19.42 20.12 -52.50
N GLY A 657 -18.23 20.05 -51.89
CA GLY A 657 -18.00 20.39 -50.49
C GLY A 657 -18.27 21.87 -50.20
N ILE A 658 -17.81 22.78 -51.07
CA ILE A 658 -18.06 24.23 -50.93
C ILE A 658 -19.55 24.54 -51.07
N PHE A 659 -20.25 23.86 -51.98
CA PHE A 659 -21.69 24.04 -52.17
C PHE A 659 -22.51 23.57 -50.96
N ILE A 660 -22.13 22.44 -50.34
CA ILE A 660 -22.77 21.92 -49.12
C ILE A 660 -22.51 22.83 -47.92
N ILE A 661 -21.31 23.40 -47.81
CA ILE A 661 -20.97 24.35 -46.74
C ILE A 661 -21.78 25.65 -46.89
N LEU A 662 -21.94 26.17 -48.12
CA LEU A 662 -22.76 27.35 -48.38
C LEU A 662 -24.26 27.09 -48.15
N LEU A 663 -24.74 25.89 -48.47
CA LEU A 663 -26.11 25.45 -48.15
C LEU A 663 -26.32 25.33 -46.64
N MET A 664 -25.36 24.76 -45.91
CA MET A 664 -25.42 24.69 -44.45
C MET A 664 -25.40 26.08 -43.82
N PHE A 665 -24.55 27.00 -44.29
CA PHE A 665 -24.53 28.38 -43.79
C PHE A 665 -25.82 29.14 -44.14
N GLY A 666 -26.38 28.93 -45.34
CA GLY A 666 -27.67 29.50 -45.73
C GLY A 666 -28.84 28.98 -44.86
N ILE A 667 -28.84 27.69 -44.54
CA ILE A 667 -29.85 27.06 -43.68
C ILE A 667 -29.69 27.47 -42.21
N LEU A 668 -28.45 27.59 -41.72
CA LEU A 668 -28.13 28.04 -40.36
C LEU A 668 -28.45 29.54 -40.17
N TRP A 669 -28.27 30.35 -41.20
CA TRP A 669 -28.70 31.76 -41.23
C TRP A 669 -30.22 31.88 -41.31
N TRP A 670 -30.89 31.03 -42.10
CA TRP A 670 -32.36 31.00 -42.20
C TRP A 670 -33.04 30.55 -40.89
N LYS A 671 -32.41 29.64 -40.13
CA LYS A 671 -32.97 29.09 -38.88
C LYS A 671 -32.54 29.77 -37.59
N GLY A 672 -31.75 30.84 -37.64
CA GLY A 672 -31.50 31.72 -36.49
C GLY A 672 -30.95 31.01 -35.24
N PHE A 673 -30.03 30.07 -35.39
CA PHE A 673 -29.57 29.19 -34.31
C PHE A 673 -28.07 29.34 -33.99
N LEU A 674 -27.64 30.57 -33.69
CA LEU A 674 -26.49 30.73 -32.80
C LEU A 674 -27.00 30.63 -31.36
N ARG A 675 -26.59 29.55 -30.69
CA ARG A 675 -26.66 29.25 -29.24
C ARG A 675 -27.74 28.24 -28.78
N ARG A 676 -27.33 26.99 -28.51
CA ARG A 676 -27.82 26.20 -27.35
C ARG A 676 -26.89 25.01 -27.01
N GLU A 677 -26.53 24.90 -25.73
CA GLU A 677 -25.87 23.75 -25.07
C GLU A 677 -26.76 22.49 -25.11
N ARG A 678 -26.14 21.29 -25.14
CA ARG A 678 -26.82 20.00 -24.97
C ARG A 678 -27.28 19.84 -23.51
N THR A 679 -28.55 19.49 -23.28
CA THR A 679 -29.19 19.38 -21.96
C THR A 679 -29.44 17.92 -21.57
N LEU A 680 -29.40 17.63 -20.26
CA LEU A 680 -29.75 16.38 -19.54
C LEU A 680 -31.08 15.73 -20.00
N GLU A 681 -31.92 16.53 -20.66
CA GLU A 681 -33.19 16.17 -21.28
C GLU A 681 -33.09 15.08 -22.37
N GLN A 682 -31.93 14.94 -23.04
CA GLN A 682 -31.70 13.92 -24.07
C GLN A 682 -31.46 12.50 -23.49
N ASP A 683 -30.91 12.37 -22.28
CA ASP A 683 -30.63 11.06 -21.67
C ASP A 683 -31.88 10.38 -21.06
N LEU A 684 -32.91 11.17 -20.75
CA LEU A 684 -34.14 10.71 -20.10
C LEU A 684 -35.31 10.43 -21.05
N ASN A 685 -35.13 10.67 -22.36
CA ASN A 685 -36.12 10.31 -23.38
C ASN A 685 -36.10 8.82 -23.77
N GLY A 686 -35.14 8.05 -23.23
CA GLY A 686 -35.06 6.59 -23.42
C GLY A 686 -35.66 5.76 -22.29
N VAL A 687 -36.14 6.37 -21.20
CA VAL A 687 -36.75 5.68 -20.06
C VAL A 687 -38.25 5.97 -20.06
N ASP A 688 -39.06 4.95 -20.35
CA ASP A 688 -40.52 5.02 -20.38
C ASP A 688 -41.06 5.12 -18.93
N LEU A 689 -40.88 6.29 -18.32
CA LEU A 689 -41.27 6.59 -16.95
C LEU A 689 -42.78 6.86 -16.89
N GLN A 690 -43.52 6.05 -16.12
CA GLN A 690 -44.95 6.28 -15.82
C GLN A 690 -45.23 7.58 -15.03
N THR A 691 -44.21 8.36 -14.66
CA THR A 691 -44.35 9.64 -13.93
C THR A 691 -44.59 10.84 -14.84
N SER A 692 -45.52 11.72 -14.45
CA SER A 692 -45.88 12.94 -15.19
C SER A 692 -44.70 13.92 -15.31
N LYS A 693 -44.43 14.42 -16.52
CA LYS A 693 -43.44 15.48 -16.75
C LYS A 693 -44.09 16.86 -16.57
N PHE A 694 -43.55 17.69 -15.69
CA PHE A 694 -43.97 19.07 -15.49
C PHE A 694 -43.02 20.03 -16.21
N THR A 695 -43.57 21.11 -16.76
CA THR A 695 -42.77 22.22 -17.32
C THR A 695 -42.39 23.22 -16.23
N LEU A 696 -41.27 23.93 -16.41
CA LEU A 696 -40.83 24.97 -15.47
C LEU A 696 -41.89 26.05 -15.29
N ARG A 697 -42.64 26.37 -16.36
CA ARG A 697 -43.75 27.34 -16.30
C ARG A 697 -44.86 26.87 -15.38
N GLN A 698 -45.23 25.59 -15.42
CA GLN A 698 -46.23 25.02 -14.52
C GLN A 698 -45.76 25.05 -13.06
N ILE A 699 -44.49 24.72 -12.81
CA ILE A 699 -43.92 24.74 -11.45
C ILE A 699 -43.85 26.18 -10.90
N LYS A 700 -43.40 27.14 -11.72
CA LYS A 700 -43.37 28.57 -11.33
C LYS A 700 -44.78 29.10 -11.06
N ALA A 701 -45.76 28.78 -11.91
CA ALA A 701 -47.15 29.16 -11.68
C ALA A 701 -47.68 28.56 -10.38
N ALA A 702 -47.41 27.26 -10.13
CA ALA A 702 -47.88 26.57 -8.94
C ALA A 702 -47.26 27.09 -7.64
N THR A 703 -45.98 27.48 -7.67
CA THR A 703 -45.23 27.94 -6.48
C THR A 703 -45.21 29.47 -6.32
N ASN A 704 -45.91 30.21 -7.20
CA ASN A 704 -45.85 31.67 -7.29
C ASN A 704 -44.41 32.19 -7.43
N ASP A 705 -43.70 31.64 -8.42
CA ASP A 705 -42.27 31.86 -8.72
C ASP A 705 -41.35 31.60 -7.52
N PHE A 706 -41.55 30.47 -6.84
CA PHE A 706 -40.79 30.07 -5.64
C PHE A 706 -40.77 31.14 -4.54
N ASN A 707 -41.93 31.76 -4.30
CA ASN A 707 -42.07 32.78 -3.27
C ASN A 707 -41.54 32.24 -1.93
N PRO A 708 -40.65 32.98 -1.22
CA PRO A 708 -40.13 32.56 0.08
C PRO A 708 -41.20 32.20 1.12
N ALA A 709 -42.40 32.80 1.03
CA ALA A 709 -43.54 32.46 1.88
C ALA A 709 -44.07 31.03 1.67
N ASN A 710 -43.79 30.43 0.51
CA ASN A 710 -44.17 29.06 0.17
C ASN A 710 -43.09 28.04 0.56
N LYS A 711 -41.93 28.46 1.09
CA LYS A 711 -40.87 27.55 1.52
C LYS A 711 -41.30 26.80 2.79
N ILE A 712 -41.43 25.48 2.69
CA ILE A 712 -41.92 24.61 3.78
C ILE A 712 -40.81 23.82 4.48
N GLY A 713 -39.62 23.77 3.88
CA GLY A 713 -38.44 23.13 4.43
C GLY A 713 -37.20 23.36 3.55
N GLU A 714 -36.03 23.06 4.10
CA GLU A 714 -34.75 23.05 3.38
C GLU A 714 -33.88 21.97 4.00
N GLY A 715 -33.37 21.06 3.17
CA GLY A 715 -32.42 20.02 3.58
C GLY A 715 -31.12 20.14 2.79
N GLY A 716 -30.22 19.16 2.93
CA GLY A 716 -28.90 19.13 2.25
C GLY A 716 -28.96 19.20 0.71
N PHE A 717 -30.14 19.00 0.12
CA PHE A 717 -30.33 18.86 -1.32
C PHE A 717 -31.10 20.04 -1.95
N GLY A 718 -31.53 21.02 -1.14
CA GLY A 718 -32.18 22.24 -1.59
C GLY A 718 -33.53 22.52 -0.93
N PRO A 719 -34.15 23.66 -1.27
CA PRO A 719 -35.40 24.11 -0.65
C PRO A 719 -36.63 23.37 -1.20
N VAL A 720 -37.61 23.13 -0.32
CA VAL A 720 -38.91 22.55 -0.66
C VAL A 720 -39.98 23.63 -0.56
N HIS A 721 -40.78 23.79 -1.61
CA HIS A 721 -41.85 24.79 -1.70
C HIS A 721 -43.22 24.13 -1.81
N LYS A 722 -44.21 24.68 -1.12
CA LYS A 722 -45.62 24.36 -1.35
C LYS A 722 -46.08 24.98 -2.67
N GLY A 723 -46.82 24.23 -3.47
CA GLY A 723 -47.42 24.71 -4.69
C GLY A 723 -48.88 24.28 -4.83
N LEU A 724 -49.61 24.97 -5.71
CA LEU A 724 -50.98 24.65 -6.10
C LEU A 724 -51.04 24.47 -7.62
N LEU A 725 -51.28 23.24 -8.09
CA LEU A 725 -51.47 22.96 -9.50
C LEU A 725 -52.80 23.55 -10.02
N SER A 726 -52.92 23.67 -11.34
CA SER A 726 -54.10 24.27 -12.00
C SER A 726 -55.41 23.51 -11.78
N ASP A 727 -55.31 22.22 -11.44
CA ASP A 727 -56.44 21.35 -11.09
C ASP A 727 -56.85 21.46 -9.60
N GLY A 728 -56.16 22.29 -8.82
CA GLY A 728 -56.37 22.46 -7.38
C GLY A 728 -55.56 21.49 -6.51
N THR A 729 -54.74 20.62 -7.09
CA THR A 729 -53.90 19.69 -6.33
C THR A 729 -52.78 20.45 -5.61
N ILE A 730 -52.70 20.28 -4.29
CA ILE A 730 -51.61 20.84 -3.47
C ILE A 730 -50.39 19.91 -3.57
N ILE A 731 -49.23 20.48 -3.87
CA ILE A 731 -47.98 19.76 -4.10
C ILE A 731 -46.83 20.29 -3.25
N ALA A 732 -45.83 19.43 -3.03
CA ALA A 732 -44.53 19.82 -2.50
C ALA A 732 -43.47 19.71 -3.61
N VAL A 733 -42.79 20.82 -3.92
CA VAL A 733 -41.78 20.91 -4.97
C VAL A 733 -40.40 20.98 -4.32
N LYS A 734 -39.63 19.90 -4.41
CA LYS A 734 -38.23 19.82 -3.97
C LYS A 734 -37.34 20.30 -5.11
N GLN A 735 -36.66 21.43 -4.90
CA GLN A 735 -35.69 21.97 -5.85
C GLN A 735 -34.31 21.38 -5.55
N LEU A 736 -33.68 20.77 -6.56
CA LEU A 736 -32.34 20.19 -6.42
C LEU A 736 -31.26 21.12 -6.96
N SER A 737 -30.08 21.09 -6.34
CA SER A 737 -28.92 21.86 -6.79
C SER A 737 -28.27 21.21 -8.01
N ALA A 738 -28.37 21.84 -9.19
CA ALA A 738 -27.66 21.41 -10.40
C ALA A 738 -26.15 21.72 -10.39
N LYS A 739 -25.62 22.31 -9.30
CA LYS A 739 -24.20 22.70 -9.18
C LYS A 739 -23.29 21.56 -8.70
N SER A 740 -23.84 20.43 -8.27
CA SER A 740 -23.05 19.27 -7.83
C SER A 740 -23.37 18.03 -8.67
N LYS A 741 -22.34 17.23 -9.00
CA LYS A 741 -22.53 15.93 -9.66
C LYS A 741 -23.36 14.95 -8.80
N GLN A 742 -23.34 15.14 -7.48
CA GLN A 742 -24.10 14.36 -6.52
C GLN A 742 -25.61 14.62 -6.60
N GLY A 743 -26.05 15.88 -6.69
CA GLY A 743 -27.47 16.23 -6.80
C GLY A 743 -28.15 15.64 -8.04
N ASN A 744 -27.41 15.52 -9.16
CA ASN A 744 -27.92 14.86 -10.36
C ASN A 744 -28.09 13.34 -10.18
N ARG A 745 -27.19 12.67 -9.43
CA ARG A 745 -27.28 11.23 -9.18
C ARG A 745 -28.44 10.88 -8.25
N GLU A 746 -28.61 11.66 -7.19
CA GLU A 746 -29.72 11.51 -6.25
C GLU A 746 -31.07 11.80 -6.92
N PHE A 747 -31.14 12.80 -7.81
CA PHE A 747 -32.34 13.05 -8.62
C PHE A 747 -32.77 11.83 -9.45
N VAL A 748 -31.83 11.22 -10.18
CA VAL A 748 -32.10 10.03 -10.98
C VAL A 748 -32.48 8.84 -10.09
N ASN A 749 -31.80 8.68 -8.95
CA ASN A 749 -32.08 7.60 -8.01
C ASN A 749 -33.48 7.74 -7.37
N GLU A 750 -33.86 8.95 -6.96
CA GLU A 750 -35.15 9.24 -6.34
C GLU A 750 -36.29 8.99 -7.33
N ILE A 751 -36.16 9.43 -8.61
CA ILE A 751 -37.12 9.11 -9.68
C ILE A 751 -37.19 7.60 -9.93
N GLY A 752 -36.04 6.93 -10.05
CA GLY A 752 -35.96 5.51 -10.36
C GLY A 752 -36.60 4.62 -9.29
N MET A 753 -36.34 4.91 -8.00
CA MET A 753 -36.81 4.09 -6.89
C MET A 753 -38.29 4.31 -6.57
N ILE A 754 -38.74 5.57 -6.47
CA ILE A 754 -40.09 5.85 -5.94
C ILE A 754 -41.18 5.82 -7.01
N SER A 755 -40.83 5.96 -8.30
CA SER A 755 -41.82 5.90 -9.40
C SER A 755 -42.54 4.56 -9.50
N ALA A 756 -41.89 3.47 -9.05
CA ALA A 756 -42.42 2.12 -9.07
C ALA A 756 -43.06 1.66 -7.75
N LEU A 757 -43.07 2.51 -6.70
CA LEU A 757 -43.54 2.15 -5.37
C LEU A 757 -44.85 2.88 -5.04
N GLN A 758 -45.88 2.13 -4.64
CA GLN A 758 -47.11 2.68 -4.10
C GLN A 758 -47.48 1.94 -2.83
N HIS A 759 -47.44 2.65 -1.70
CA HIS A 759 -47.78 2.10 -0.40
C HIS A 759 -48.28 3.23 0.53
N PRO A 760 -49.27 3.00 1.42
CA PRO A 760 -49.84 4.03 2.28
C PRO A 760 -48.82 4.75 3.19
N HIS A 761 -47.72 4.07 3.53
CA HIS A 761 -46.66 4.58 4.39
C HIS A 761 -45.41 5.07 3.63
N LEU A 762 -45.50 5.26 2.32
CA LEU A 762 -44.45 5.87 1.50
C LEU A 762 -44.99 7.13 0.83
N VAL A 763 -44.15 8.15 0.66
CA VAL A 763 -44.55 9.39 -0.03
C VAL A 763 -44.78 9.13 -1.52
N LYS A 764 -45.86 9.66 -2.07
CA LYS A 764 -46.18 9.58 -3.49
C LYS A 764 -45.47 10.68 -4.28
N LEU A 765 -44.69 10.27 -5.29
CA LEU A 765 -44.15 11.16 -6.32
C LEU A 765 -45.19 11.36 -7.44
N TYR A 766 -45.54 12.60 -7.71
CA TYR A 766 -46.40 12.96 -8.84
C TYR A 766 -45.63 13.13 -10.14
N GLY A 767 -44.36 13.56 -10.08
CA GLY A 767 -43.54 13.72 -11.28
C GLY A 767 -42.29 14.57 -11.08
N CYS A 768 -41.66 14.94 -12.20
CA CYS A 768 -40.44 15.76 -12.20
C CYS A 768 -40.48 16.85 -13.28
N CYS A 769 -39.66 17.88 -13.11
CA CYS A 769 -39.40 18.92 -14.11
C CYS A 769 -37.90 18.96 -14.41
N ILE A 770 -37.55 18.93 -15.70
CA ILE A 770 -36.17 18.89 -16.19
C ILE A 770 -36.07 19.89 -17.35
N GLU A 771 -35.69 21.12 -17.05
CA GLU A 771 -35.52 22.18 -18.06
C GLU A 771 -34.21 22.93 -17.83
N GLY A 772 -33.27 22.82 -18.78
CA GLY A 772 -31.93 23.42 -18.65
C GLY A 772 -31.15 22.84 -17.47
N ASN A 773 -30.66 23.71 -16.57
CA ASN A 773 -29.99 23.32 -15.32
C ASN A 773 -30.93 23.34 -14.11
N GLN A 774 -32.24 23.23 -14.31
CA GLN A 774 -33.21 23.23 -13.21
C GLN A 774 -33.90 21.88 -13.09
N LEU A 775 -33.69 21.22 -11.95
CA LEU A 775 -34.22 19.91 -11.61
C LEU A 775 -35.17 20.03 -10.42
N PHE A 776 -36.41 19.57 -10.60
CA PHE A 776 -37.43 19.58 -9.54
C PHE A 776 -38.13 18.23 -9.44
N LEU A 777 -38.42 17.82 -8.21
CA LEU A 777 -39.29 16.68 -7.88
C LEU A 777 -40.59 17.19 -7.27
N VAL A 778 -41.72 16.62 -7.70
CA VAL A 778 -43.07 17.02 -7.30
C VAL A 778 -43.72 15.88 -6.52
N TYR A 779 -43.95 16.09 -5.23
CA TYR A 779 -44.55 15.15 -4.30
C TYR A 779 -45.96 15.56 -3.89
N GLU A 780 -46.70 14.62 -3.31
CA GLU A 780 -47.87 14.96 -2.49
C GLU A 780 -47.47 15.89 -1.34
N TYR A 781 -48.29 16.90 -1.06
CA TYR A 781 -48.10 17.77 0.09
C TYR A 781 -48.65 17.11 1.36
N LEU A 782 -47.84 17.09 2.43
CA LEU A 782 -48.21 16.53 3.72
C LEU A 782 -48.29 17.66 4.77
N GLU A 783 -49.48 17.85 5.33
CA GLU A 783 -49.86 19.04 6.08
C GLU A 783 -49.07 19.21 7.39
N ASN A 784 -48.75 18.11 8.05
CA ASN A 784 -48.11 18.09 9.36
C ASN A 784 -46.57 18.03 9.28
N ASN A 785 -46.00 18.07 8.06
CA ASN A 785 -44.55 18.12 7.81
C ASN A 785 -43.81 16.93 8.46
N SER A 786 -42.51 17.05 8.78
CA SER A 786 -41.71 15.96 9.33
C SER A 786 -42.00 15.64 10.80
N LEU A 787 -41.83 14.38 11.16
CA LEU A 787 -41.92 13.88 12.53
C LEU A 787 -40.93 14.59 13.47
N ALA A 788 -39.72 14.89 12.97
CA ALA A 788 -38.73 15.69 13.69
C ALA A 788 -39.28 17.06 14.11
N ARG A 789 -39.95 17.77 13.19
CA ARG A 789 -40.59 19.05 13.47
C ARG A 789 -41.73 18.91 14.48
N ALA A 790 -42.52 17.85 14.39
CA ALA A 790 -43.62 17.57 15.30
C ALA A 790 -43.15 17.26 16.74
N LEU A 791 -42.04 16.52 16.90
CA LEU A 791 -41.54 16.07 18.21
C LEU A 791 -40.65 17.10 18.93
N PHE A 792 -39.73 17.73 18.19
CA PHE A 792 -38.66 18.56 18.76
C PHE A 792 -38.36 19.84 17.98
N GLY A 793 -39.27 20.27 17.10
CA GLY A 793 -39.21 21.60 16.47
C GLY A 793 -39.44 22.76 17.47
N PRO A 794 -39.46 24.02 17.02
CA PRO A 794 -39.89 25.17 17.83
C PRO A 794 -41.27 24.93 18.45
N GLU A 795 -41.52 25.45 19.66
CA GLU A 795 -42.73 25.16 20.45
C GLU A 795 -44.03 25.45 19.68
N GLU A 796 -44.03 26.48 18.83
CA GLU A 796 -45.18 26.86 18.00
C GLU A 796 -45.46 25.89 16.84
N ARG A 797 -44.52 24.98 16.56
CA ARG A 797 -44.56 23.99 15.46
C ARG A 797 -44.65 22.56 15.96
N GLN A 798 -44.47 22.32 17.26
CA GLN A 798 -44.60 20.99 17.87
C GLN A 798 -46.07 20.55 17.88
N LEU A 799 -46.30 19.27 17.62
CA LEU A 799 -47.63 18.67 17.72
C LEU A 799 -47.75 17.91 19.04
N LYS A 800 -48.91 18.03 19.68
CA LYS A 800 -49.22 17.23 20.87
C LYS A 800 -49.58 15.81 20.44
N LEU A 801 -48.57 14.96 20.28
CA LEU A 801 -48.73 13.54 19.95
C LEU A 801 -48.87 12.73 21.23
N ASP A 802 -50.09 12.21 21.47
CA ASP A 802 -50.35 11.25 22.54
C ASP A 802 -49.70 9.89 22.26
N TRP A 803 -49.66 9.02 23.27
CA TRP A 803 -49.02 7.71 23.12
C TRP A 803 -49.66 6.84 22.04
N PRO A 804 -51.00 6.69 21.95
CA PRO A 804 -51.61 5.92 20.86
C PRO A 804 -51.22 6.41 19.47
N THR A 805 -51.12 7.72 19.27
CA THR A 805 -50.66 8.30 18.00
C THR A 805 -49.19 7.98 17.75
N ARG A 806 -48.32 8.14 18.74
CA ARG A 806 -46.88 7.80 18.63
C ARG A 806 -46.67 6.32 18.31
N HIS A 807 -47.41 5.43 18.97
CA HIS A 807 -47.38 4.00 18.72
C HIS A 807 -47.84 3.67 17.29
N ASN A 808 -48.93 4.28 16.82
CA ASN A 808 -49.39 4.14 15.43
C ASN A 808 -48.36 4.66 14.41
N ILE A 809 -47.61 5.71 14.76
CA ILE A 809 -46.49 6.20 13.94
C ILE A 809 -45.37 5.14 13.87
N CYS A 810 -44.96 4.54 15.00
CA CYS A 810 -43.98 3.45 15.02
C CYS A 810 -44.43 2.27 14.14
N VAL A 811 -45.68 1.82 14.29
CA VAL A 811 -46.25 0.74 13.48
C VAL A 811 -46.29 1.10 12.00
N GLY A 812 -46.69 2.33 11.65
CA GLY A 812 -46.77 2.78 10.26
C GLY A 812 -45.40 2.86 9.58
N ILE A 813 -44.37 3.37 10.28
CA ILE A 813 -42.99 3.36 9.76
C ILE A 813 -42.51 1.91 9.58
N ALA A 814 -42.78 1.04 10.56
CA ALA A 814 -42.39 -0.36 10.49
C ALA A 814 -43.05 -1.09 9.31
N ARG A 815 -44.34 -0.83 9.04
CA ARG A 815 -45.03 -1.35 7.86
C ARG A 815 -44.45 -0.80 6.55
N GLY A 816 -44.09 0.48 6.51
CA GLY A 816 -43.42 1.08 5.35
C GLY A 816 -42.08 0.40 5.04
N LEU A 817 -41.28 0.10 6.05
CA LEU A 817 -40.02 -0.61 5.90
C LEU A 817 -40.20 -2.10 5.59
N ALA A 818 -41.14 -2.79 6.24
CA ALA A 818 -41.50 -4.17 5.91
C ALA A 818 -41.93 -4.30 4.45
N PHE A 819 -42.69 -3.33 3.93
CA PHE A 819 -43.01 -3.28 2.52
C PHE A 819 -41.76 -3.19 1.64
N LEU A 820 -40.82 -2.28 1.94
CA LEU A 820 -39.59 -2.11 1.17
C LEU A 820 -38.63 -3.31 1.22
N HIS A 821 -38.54 -3.98 2.38
CA HIS A 821 -37.60 -5.08 2.62
C HIS A 821 -38.16 -6.45 2.26
N GLU A 822 -39.48 -6.64 2.35
CA GLU A 822 -40.08 -7.98 2.37
C GLU A 822 -41.25 -8.14 1.39
N GLU A 823 -42.09 -7.12 1.16
CA GLU A 823 -43.32 -7.28 0.38
C GLU A 823 -43.23 -6.74 -1.06
N SER A 824 -42.36 -5.75 -1.30
CA SER A 824 -42.15 -5.19 -2.63
C SER A 824 -41.49 -6.21 -3.55
N ARG A 825 -41.83 -6.12 -4.84
CA ARG A 825 -41.21 -6.92 -5.91
C ARG A 825 -39.71 -6.67 -6.01
N LEU A 826 -39.28 -5.45 -5.72
CA LEU A 826 -37.89 -5.03 -5.69
C LEU A 826 -37.54 -4.75 -4.23
N LYS A 827 -36.60 -5.53 -3.66
CA LYS A 827 -36.14 -5.32 -2.29
C LYS A 827 -35.31 -4.04 -2.24
N ILE A 828 -35.65 -3.13 -1.34
CA ILE A 828 -35.06 -1.78 -1.30
C ILE A 828 -34.60 -1.46 0.11
N VAL A 829 -33.33 -1.10 0.26
CA VAL A 829 -32.77 -0.55 1.49
C VAL A 829 -32.73 0.97 1.39
N HIS A 830 -33.39 1.67 2.32
CA HIS A 830 -33.59 3.12 2.32
C HIS A 830 -32.31 3.90 2.67
N ARG A 831 -31.53 3.41 3.64
CA ARG A 831 -30.21 3.93 4.11
C ARG A 831 -30.20 5.26 4.84
N ASP A 832 -31.30 6.03 4.78
CA ASP A 832 -31.42 7.32 5.48
C ASP A 832 -32.71 7.46 6.29
N ILE A 833 -33.03 6.43 7.09
CA ILE A 833 -34.18 6.47 8.00
C ILE A 833 -33.83 7.33 9.23
N LYS A 834 -34.61 8.40 9.42
CA LYS A 834 -34.49 9.38 10.52
C LYS A 834 -35.80 10.16 10.66
N ALA A 835 -36.03 10.79 11.80
CA ALA A 835 -37.28 11.54 12.04
C ALA A 835 -37.52 12.70 11.05
N THR A 836 -36.49 13.26 10.40
CA THR A 836 -36.67 14.31 9.37
C THR A 836 -37.23 13.76 8.06
N ASN A 837 -37.00 12.47 7.78
CA ASN A 837 -37.39 11.80 6.54
C ASN A 837 -38.72 11.04 6.69
N VAL A 838 -39.34 11.08 7.86
CA VAL A 838 -40.72 10.61 8.08
C VAL A 838 -41.64 11.82 8.10
N LEU A 839 -42.56 11.90 7.15
CA LEU A 839 -43.55 12.97 7.03
C LEU A 839 -44.91 12.51 7.57
N LEU A 840 -45.74 13.44 8.02
CA LEU A 840 -47.06 13.18 8.59
C LEU A 840 -48.16 13.81 7.73
N ASP A 841 -49.13 12.99 7.32
CA ASP A 841 -50.33 13.48 6.62
C ASP A 841 -51.30 14.21 7.58
N LYS A 842 -52.39 14.77 7.05
CA LYS A 842 -53.45 15.42 7.84
C LYS A 842 -54.02 14.58 9.00
N ASN A 843 -53.95 13.25 8.92
CA ASN A 843 -54.46 12.32 9.93
C ASN A 843 -53.34 11.78 10.83
N LEU A 844 -52.13 12.33 10.75
CA LEU A 844 -50.93 11.91 11.47
C LEU A 844 -50.43 10.51 11.08
N PHE A 845 -50.79 10.00 9.91
CA PHE A 845 -50.19 8.78 9.38
C PHE A 845 -48.77 9.06 8.86
N PRO A 846 -47.79 8.22 9.21
CA PRO A 846 -46.41 8.39 8.77
C PRO A 846 -46.23 7.94 7.33
N LYS A 847 -45.43 8.72 6.58
CA LYS A 847 -44.94 8.40 5.25
C LYS A 847 -43.44 8.60 5.16
N ILE A 848 -42.72 7.54 4.76
CA ILE A 848 -41.27 7.58 4.55
C ILE A 848 -40.97 8.32 3.24
N SER A 849 -39.99 9.21 3.28
CA SER A 849 -39.57 10.10 2.21
C SER A 849 -38.05 10.10 2.03
N ASP A 850 -37.57 10.73 0.95
CA ASP A 850 -36.15 10.94 0.65
C ASP A 850 -35.38 9.67 0.26
N PHE A 851 -35.77 9.10 -0.89
CA PHE A 851 -35.15 7.91 -1.48
C PHE A 851 -33.85 8.20 -2.25
N GLY A 852 -33.28 9.41 -2.13
CA GLY A 852 -32.08 9.81 -2.88
C GLY A 852 -30.88 8.89 -2.66
N LEU A 853 -30.77 8.29 -1.47
CA LEU A 853 -29.70 7.35 -1.12
C LEU A 853 -30.09 5.87 -1.26
N ALA A 854 -31.36 5.54 -1.52
CA ALA A 854 -31.89 4.18 -1.51
C ALA A 854 -31.16 3.27 -2.52
N LYS A 855 -31.15 1.96 -2.24
CA LYS A 855 -30.46 0.92 -3.02
C LYS A 855 -31.35 -0.30 -3.19
N LEU A 856 -31.29 -0.92 -4.37
CA LEU A 856 -31.90 -2.23 -4.64
C LEU A 856 -31.03 -3.33 -4.05
N ASP A 857 -31.67 -4.29 -3.39
CA ASP A 857 -31.06 -5.53 -2.91
C ASP A 857 -31.38 -6.67 -3.90
N GLU A 858 -30.34 -7.34 -4.37
CA GLU A 858 -30.45 -8.47 -5.31
C GLU A 858 -30.37 -9.75 -4.48
N GLU A 859 -31.46 -10.54 -4.46
CA GLU A 859 -31.73 -11.67 -3.53
C GLU A 859 -30.65 -12.78 -3.48
N GLU A 860 -29.61 -12.73 -4.32
CA GLU A 860 -28.49 -13.69 -4.37
C GLU A 860 -27.27 -13.27 -3.53
N ASN A 861 -27.25 -12.06 -2.94
CA ASN A 861 -26.11 -11.54 -2.18
C ASN A 861 -26.35 -11.58 -0.66
N THR A 862 -25.28 -11.82 0.11
CA THR A 862 -25.33 -11.76 1.60
C THR A 862 -25.37 -10.34 2.15
N HIS A 863 -24.95 -9.36 1.34
CA HIS A 863 -24.95 -7.93 1.63
C HIS A 863 -24.70 -7.14 0.33
N ILE A 864 -25.15 -5.89 0.28
CA ILE A 864 -24.83 -4.92 -0.75
C ILE A 864 -23.53 -4.22 -0.36
N SER A 865 -22.43 -4.53 -1.03
CA SER A 865 -21.18 -3.75 -0.89
C SER A 865 -21.41 -2.37 -1.51
N THR A 866 -21.60 -1.34 -0.67
CA THR A 866 -21.80 0.03 -1.16
C THR A 866 -21.02 1.07 -0.39
N ARG A 867 -20.71 2.18 -1.06
CA ARG A 867 -20.22 3.40 -0.40
C ARG A 867 -21.06 3.71 0.82
N ILE A 868 -20.43 4.01 1.95
CA ILE A 868 -21.13 4.44 3.15
C ILE A 868 -21.75 5.84 2.88
N ALA A 869 -23.06 5.90 3.02
CA ALA A 869 -23.87 7.11 2.96
C ALA A 869 -25.09 6.94 3.88
N GLY A 870 -25.51 8.01 4.54
CA GLY A 870 -26.58 8.01 5.52
C GLY A 870 -26.32 9.08 6.58
N THR A 871 -27.27 9.27 7.49
CA THR A 871 -27.14 10.30 8.53
C THR A 871 -26.42 9.77 9.77
N TYR A 872 -25.43 10.53 10.20
CA TYR A 872 -24.66 10.26 11.41
C TYR A 872 -25.56 10.11 12.65
N GLY A 873 -25.29 9.11 13.48
CA GLY A 873 -26.12 8.75 14.65
C GLY A 873 -27.28 7.78 14.37
N TYR A 874 -27.65 7.57 13.10
CA TYR A 874 -28.68 6.59 12.68
C TYR A 874 -28.11 5.39 11.95
N MET A 875 -26.85 5.47 11.50
CA MET A 875 -26.18 4.38 10.76
C MET A 875 -25.87 3.19 11.66
N ALA A 876 -26.14 1.99 11.16
CA ALA A 876 -25.79 0.75 11.83
C ALA A 876 -24.25 0.56 11.91
N PRO A 877 -23.71 -0.01 13.01
CA PRO A 877 -22.27 -0.15 13.21
C PRO A 877 -21.57 -0.96 12.10
N GLU A 878 -22.10 -2.10 11.70
CA GLU A 878 -21.53 -2.95 10.65
C GLU A 878 -21.49 -2.26 9.30
N TYR A 879 -22.53 -1.47 8.98
CA TYR A 879 -22.59 -0.70 7.75
C TYR A 879 -21.60 0.47 7.78
N ALA A 880 -21.52 1.20 8.90
CA ALA A 880 -20.60 2.31 9.09
C ALA A 880 -19.11 1.87 9.16
N MET A 881 -18.84 0.66 9.64
CA MET A 881 -17.47 0.14 9.80
C MET A 881 -16.97 -0.63 8.58
N ARG A 882 -17.84 -1.39 7.89
CA ARG A 882 -17.45 -2.33 6.83
C ARG A 882 -18.01 -1.99 5.45
N GLY A 883 -18.98 -1.07 5.35
CA GLY A 883 -19.70 -0.79 4.10
C GLY A 883 -20.63 -1.92 3.64
N TYR A 884 -20.90 -2.89 4.51
CA TYR A 884 -21.82 -4.00 4.25
C TYR A 884 -23.24 -3.56 4.53
N LEU A 885 -24.00 -3.25 3.48
CA LEU A 885 -25.37 -2.80 3.61
C LEU A 885 -26.34 -3.99 3.47
N THR A 886 -27.26 -4.12 4.41
CA THR A 886 -28.40 -5.04 4.36
C THR A 886 -29.66 -4.29 4.81
N ASP A 887 -30.84 -4.91 4.69
CA ASP A 887 -32.09 -4.43 5.30
C ASP A 887 -31.92 -4.15 6.81
N LYS A 888 -31.04 -4.90 7.48
CA LYS A 888 -30.72 -4.72 8.91
C LYS A 888 -30.13 -3.37 9.27
N ALA A 889 -29.59 -2.63 8.29
CA ALA A 889 -29.15 -1.26 8.51
C ALA A 889 -30.33 -0.31 8.75
N ASP A 890 -31.41 -0.46 7.99
CA ASP A 890 -32.66 0.31 8.19
C ASP A 890 -33.36 -0.11 9.47
N VAL A 891 -33.30 -1.39 9.87
CA VAL A 891 -33.82 -1.89 11.15
C VAL A 891 -33.14 -1.15 12.32
N TYR A 892 -31.82 -1.00 12.27
CA TYR A 892 -31.08 -0.24 13.28
C TYR A 892 -31.50 1.23 13.32
N SER A 893 -31.56 1.89 12.16
CA SER A 893 -32.01 3.28 12.05
C SER A 893 -33.44 3.47 12.57
N PHE A 894 -34.34 2.52 12.29
CA PHE A 894 -35.70 2.49 12.83
C PHE A 894 -35.69 2.44 14.36
N GLY A 895 -34.85 1.58 14.96
CA GLY A 895 -34.72 1.51 16.42
C GLY A 895 -34.35 2.85 17.05
N ILE A 896 -33.42 3.60 16.44
CA ILE A 896 -33.07 4.97 16.87
C ILE A 896 -34.29 5.92 16.76
N VAL A 897 -35.03 5.89 15.66
CA VAL A 897 -36.24 6.71 15.48
C VAL A 897 -37.31 6.38 16.52
N VAL A 898 -37.48 5.10 16.90
CA VAL A 898 -38.40 4.71 17.98
C VAL A 898 -37.97 5.32 19.32
N LEU A 899 -36.67 5.33 19.63
CA LEU A 899 -36.17 6.01 20.83
C LEU A 899 -36.47 7.52 20.78
N GLU A 900 -36.35 8.18 19.62
CA GLU A 900 -36.71 9.60 19.46
C GLU A 900 -38.21 9.83 19.69
N ILE A 901 -39.07 8.94 19.18
CA ILE A 901 -40.53 9.00 19.37
C ILE A 901 -40.89 8.83 20.85
N VAL A 902 -40.31 7.83 21.53
CA VAL A 902 -40.59 7.55 22.96
C VAL A 902 -40.11 8.69 23.85
N SER A 903 -38.89 9.18 23.61
CA SER A 903 -38.29 10.21 24.47
C SER A 903 -38.72 11.63 24.14
N GLY A 904 -39.22 11.86 22.93
CA GLY A 904 -39.50 13.20 22.42
C GLY A 904 -38.23 14.05 22.25
N ARG A 905 -37.05 13.43 22.23
CA ARG A 905 -35.75 14.10 22.12
C ARG A 905 -35.07 13.71 20.81
N SER A 906 -34.33 14.65 20.23
CA SER A 906 -33.50 14.35 19.07
C SER A 906 -32.23 13.60 19.47
N ASN A 907 -31.86 12.60 18.69
CA ASN A 907 -30.64 11.81 18.87
C ASN A 907 -29.35 12.66 18.77
N THR A 908 -29.38 13.83 18.12
CA THR A 908 -28.19 14.69 17.84
C THR A 908 -28.20 16.02 18.60
N THR A 909 -28.57 16.02 19.88
CA THR A 909 -28.61 17.27 20.65
C THR A 909 -27.21 17.66 21.13
N TYR A 910 -26.52 18.54 20.39
CA TYR A 910 -25.31 19.22 20.88
C TYR A 910 -25.66 20.05 22.12
N ARG A 911 -25.30 19.56 23.31
CA ARG A 911 -25.21 20.43 24.48
C ARG A 911 -23.87 21.13 24.49
N THR A 912 -23.93 22.40 24.85
CA THR A 912 -22.78 23.28 25.02
C THR A 912 -21.78 22.68 26.00
N LYS A 913 -20.57 22.45 25.48
CA LYS A 913 -19.25 22.33 26.13
C LYS A 913 -18.80 21.05 26.83
N GLU A 914 -19.63 20.11 27.29
CA GLU A 914 -19.12 18.88 27.93
C GLU A 914 -20.06 17.68 27.63
N GLU A 915 -19.54 16.67 26.91
CA GLU A 915 -20.14 15.35 26.56
C GLU A 915 -21.21 15.29 25.43
N CYS A 916 -20.92 14.50 24.38
CA CYS A 916 -21.92 14.13 23.37
C CYS A 916 -22.91 13.09 23.95
N PHE A 917 -24.20 13.37 23.90
CA PHE A 917 -25.25 12.50 24.45
C PHE A 917 -26.01 11.78 23.33
N TYR A 918 -25.75 10.48 23.13
CA TYR A 918 -26.52 9.63 22.22
C TYR A 918 -27.69 8.97 22.94
N LEU A 919 -28.84 8.88 22.28
CA LEU A 919 -30.08 8.43 22.90
C LEU A 919 -30.07 6.92 23.23
N LEU A 920 -29.38 6.13 22.41
CA LEU A 920 -29.19 4.69 22.63
C LEU A 920 -28.38 4.40 23.90
N ASP A 921 -27.29 5.15 24.15
CA ASP A 921 -26.46 5.02 25.36
C ASP A 921 -27.30 5.29 26.62
N TRP A 922 -28.18 6.30 26.56
CA TRP A 922 -29.07 6.61 27.67
C TRP A 922 -30.10 5.51 27.92
N ALA A 923 -30.69 4.96 26.86
CA ALA A 923 -31.66 3.87 26.96
C ALA A 923 -31.04 2.59 27.55
N LEU A 924 -29.83 2.22 27.13
CA LEU A 924 -29.08 1.08 27.67
C LEU A 924 -28.74 1.27 29.16
N LEU A 925 -28.31 2.47 29.55
CA LEU A 925 -28.01 2.80 30.94
C LEU A 925 -29.26 2.74 31.84
N LEU A 926 -30.42 3.21 31.37
CA LEU A 926 -31.68 3.11 32.10
C LEU A 926 -32.15 1.66 32.20
N LYS A 927 -31.89 0.83 31.19
CA LYS A 927 -32.16 -0.61 31.22
C LYS A 927 -31.31 -1.35 32.24
N GLU A 928 -30.00 -1.08 32.30
CA GLU A 928 -29.12 -1.65 33.34
C GLU A 928 -29.58 -1.29 34.76
N LYS A 929 -30.14 -0.08 34.96
CA LYS A 929 -30.65 0.38 36.26
C LYS A 929 -32.07 -0.10 36.57
N GLY A 930 -32.72 -0.83 35.67
CA GLY A 930 -34.11 -1.27 35.82
C GLY A 930 -35.13 -0.13 35.79
N ASN A 931 -34.79 1.02 35.21
CA ASN A 931 -35.60 2.25 35.24
C ASN A 931 -35.87 2.81 33.83
N VAL A 932 -36.19 1.92 32.89
CA VAL A 932 -36.38 2.23 31.46
C VAL A 932 -37.47 3.28 31.20
N LEU A 933 -38.48 3.38 32.07
CA LEU A 933 -39.57 4.34 31.95
C LEU A 933 -39.13 5.80 32.13
N GLU A 934 -37.94 6.08 32.66
CA GLU A 934 -37.37 7.45 32.68
C GLU A 934 -37.04 7.98 31.28
N LEU A 935 -36.95 7.10 30.27
CA LEU A 935 -36.73 7.50 28.89
C LEU A 935 -37.96 8.24 28.31
N VAL A 936 -39.15 7.99 28.85
CA VAL A 936 -40.42 8.45 28.28
C VAL A 936 -40.54 9.97 28.35
N ASP A 937 -40.99 10.58 27.26
CA ASP A 937 -41.22 12.02 27.14
C ASP A 937 -42.10 12.53 28.30
N PRO A 938 -41.59 13.45 29.14
CA PRO A 938 -42.36 14.00 30.27
C PRO A 938 -43.67 14.68 29.84
N ARG A 939 -43.76 15.14 28.58
CA ARG A 939 -44.99 15.75 28.03
C ARG A 939 -46.14 14.75 27.88
N MET A 940 -45.89 13.44 27.90
CA MET A 940 -46.92 12.39 27.87
C MET A 940 -47.61 12.17 29.23
N GLY A 941 -47.10 12.75 30.32
CA GLY A 941 -47.69 12.63 31.64
C GLY A 941 -47.70 11.18 32.15
N SER A 942 -48.84 10.72 32.70
CA SER A 942 -49.03 9.34 33.17
C SER A 942 -50.06 8.55 32.33
N ASP A 943 -50.52 9.14 31.22
CA ASP A 943 -51.64 8.66 30.41
C ASP A 943 -51.16 7.80 29.23
N PHE A 944 -50.47 6.70 29.54
CA PHE A 944 -50.02 5.73 28.55
C PHE A 944 -49.94 4.32 29.16
N ASN A 945 -50.14 3.30 28.32
CA ASN A 945 -50.01 1.91 28.74
C ASN A 945 -48.52 1.60 28.98
N LYS A 946 -48.14 1.39 30.25
CA LYS A 946 -46.76 1.09 30.63
C LYS A 946 -46.23 -0.20 30.00
N GLU A 947 -47.08 -1.21 29.82
CA GLU A 947 -46.69 -2.48 29.22
C GLU A 947 -46.38 -2.30 27.72
N GLU A 948 -47.27 -1.63 27.00
CA GLU A 948 -47.08 -1.30 25.57
C GLU A 948 -45.85 -0.41 25.35
N MET A 949 -45.61 0.55 26.24
CA MET A 949 -44.41 1.40 26.23
C MET A 949 -43.13 0.58 26.44
N MET A 950 -43.11 -0.32 27.43
CA MET A 950 -41.97 -1.19 27.70
C MET A 950 -41.68 -2.14 26.53
N ILE A 951 -42.73 -2.70 25.92
CA ILE A 951 -42.62 -3.51 24.71
C ILE A 951 -41.98 -2.70 23.59
N THR A 952 -42.46 -1.48 23.35
CA THR A 952 -41.93 -0.61 22.29
C THR A 952 -40.44 -0.26 22.51
N ILE A 953 -40.05 0.05 23.75
CA ILE A 953 -38.64 0.33 24.07
C ILE A 953 -37.77 -0.92 23.89
N ASN A 954 -38.24 -2.09 24.31
CA ASN A 954 -37.51 -3.34 24.11
C ASN A 954 -37.37 -3.70 22.63
N VAL A 955 -38.40 -3.46 21.82
CA VAL A 955 -38.32 -3.59 20.36
C VAL A 955 -37.27 -2.64 19.79
N ALA A 956 -37.23 -1.38 20.23
CA ALA A 956 -36.20 -0.42 19.81
C ALA A 956 -34.79 -0.93 20.11
N LEU A 957 -34.56 -1.46 21.33
CA LEU A 957 -33.26 -2.00 21.75
C LEU A 957 -32.85 -3.26 20.99
N LEU A 958 -33.81 -4.15 20.66
CA LEU A 958 -33.58 -5.31 19.80
C LEU A 958 -33.19 -4.87 18.38
N CYS A 959 -33.88 -3.87 17.83
CA CYS A 959 -33.55 -3.29 16.52
C CYS A 959 -32.15 -2.66 16.50
N THR A 960 -31.68 -2.10 17.62
CA THR A 960 -30.35 -1.48 17.74
C THR A 960 -29.25 -2.44 18.23
N ASN A 961 -29.43 -3.75 18.14
CA ASN A 961 -28.38 -4.71 18.51
C ASN A 961 -27.11 -4.48 17.66
N VAL A 962 -25.93 -4.54 18.27
CA VAL A 962 -24.63 -4.39 17.59
C VAL A 962 -24.46 -5.47 16.51
N ILE A 963 -24.96 -6.69 16.76
CA ILE A 963 -24.92 -7.80 15.83
C ILE A 963 -26.13 -7.73 14.90
N ALA A 964 -25.89 -7.47 13.60
CA ALA A 964 -26.96 -7.32 12.60
C ALA A 964 -27.86 -8.57 12.45
N ALA A 965 -27.29 -9.77 12.61
CA ALA A 965 -28.01 -11.03 12.52
C ALA A 965 -29.05 -11.23 13.64
N ASP A 966 -28.83 -10.61 14.80
CA ASP A 966 -29.73 -10.71 15.96
C ASP A 966 -30.88 -9.70 15.90
N ARG A 967 -30.83 -8.74 14.96
CA ARG A 967 -31.93 -7.79 14.76
C ARG A 967 -33.11 -8.49 14.09
N PRO A 968 -34.36 -8.19 14.49
CA PRO A 968 -35.55 -8.77 13.87
C PRO A 968 -35.73 -8.34 12.41
N THR A 969 -36.59 -9.04 11.65
CA THR A 969 -37.11 -8.52 10.37
C THR A 969 -38.16 -7.43 10.64
N MET A 970 -38.42 -6.55 9.69
CA MET A 970 -39.39 -5.47 9.90
C MET A 970 -40.83 -6.00 10.02
N SER A 971 -41.19 -7.08 9.35
CA SER A 971 -42.46 -7.80 9.57
C SER A 971 -42.60 -8.37 10.99
N SER A 972 -41.50 -8.87 11.56
CA SER A 972 -41.45 -9.30 12.96
C SER A 972 -41.57 -8.11 13.90
N VAL A 973 -40.96 -6.97 13.58
CA VAL A 973 -41.12 -5.71 14.34
C VAL A 973 -42.57 -5.25 14.34
N VAL A 974 -43.25 -5.25 13.18
CA VAL A 974 -44.69 -4.94 13.09
C VAL A 974 -45.50 -5.88 13.99
N SER A 975 -45.22 -7.19 13.94
CA SER A 975 -45.92 -8.18 14.76
C SER A 975 -45.69 -7.98 16.27
N MET A 976 -44.49 -7.58 16.68
CA MET A 976 -44.16 -7.27 18.07
C MET A 976 -44.87 -5.99 18.56
N LEU A 977 -44.86 -4.92 17.75
CA LEU A 977 -45.56 -3.67 18.10
C LEU A 977 -47.09 -3.84 18.14
N GLU A 978 -47.65 -4.69 17.28
CA GLU A 978 -49.09 -5.00 17.30
C GLU A 978 -49.49 -6.00 18.41
N GLY A 979 -48.54 -6.47 19.24
CA GLY A 979 -48.80 -7.41 20.32
C GLY A 979 -49.12 -8.84 19.85
N LYS A 980 -48.79 -9.20 18.60
CA LYS A 980 -49.02 -10.53 18.01
C LYS A 980 -47.86 -11.51 18.22
N ALA A 981 -46.70 -11.03 18.64
CA ALA A 981 -45.49 -11.81 18.89
C ALA A 981 -44.84 -11.41 20.23
N SER A 982 -44.27 -12.38 20.95
CA SER A 982 -43.55 -12.14 22.20
C SER A 982 -42.17 -11.53 21.97
N VAL A 983 -41.81 -10.52 22.75
CA VAL A 983 -40.48 -9.89 22.71
C VAL A 983 -39.51 -10.65 23.63
N GLN A 984 -38.42 -11.19 23.09
CA GLN A 984 -37.37 -11.81 23.92
C GLN A 984 -36.63 -10.74 24.73
N GLU A 985 -36.47 -10.97 26.04
CA GLU A 985 -35.77 -10.04 26.92
C GLU A 985 -34.25 -10.11 26.66
N LEU A 986 -33.68 -8.99 26.21
CA LEU A 986 -32.25 -8.84 25.90
C LEU A 986 -31.42 -8.97 27.21
N VAL A 987 -30.81 -10.14 27.42
CA VAL A 987 -29.88 -10.41 28.55
C VAL A 987 -28.52 -9.78 28.21
N LEU A 988 -28.19 -8.68 28.87
CA LEU A 988 -26.89 -8.01 28.70
C LEU A 988 -25.83 -8.71 29.58
N ASP A 989 -24.78 -9.26 28.97
CA ASP A 989 -23.58 -9.73 29.68
C ASP A 989 -22.74 -8.50 30.12
N PRO A 990 -22.53 -8.26 31.43
CA PRO A 990 -21.95 -7.00 31.93
C PRO A 990 -20.52 -6.70 31.48
N ASN A 991 -19.79 -7.69 30.97
CA ASN A 991 -18.36 -7.57 30.64
C ASN A 991 -18.05 -7.40 29.14
N ALA A 992 -19.05 -7.51 28.24
CA ALA A 992 -18.79 -7.53 26.79
C ALA A 992 -19.06 -6.20 26.05
N SER A 993 -19.88 -5.29 26.60
CA SER A 993 -20.40 -4.14 25.82
C SER A 993 -19.73 -2.79 26.09
N LYS A 994 -19.11 -2.59 27.26
CA LYS A 994 -18.63 -1.26 27.69
C LYS A 994 -17.41 -0.75 26.92
N ASP A 995 -16.49 -1.64 26.57
CA ASP A 995 -15.24 -1.25 25.93
C ASP A 995 -15.41 -0.96 24.43
N GLU A 996 -16.25 -1.72 23.72
CA GLU A 996 -16.55 -1.45 22.30
C GLU A 996 -17.36 -0.16 22.11
N ILE A 997 -18.32 0.13 22.99
CA ILE A 997 -19.13 1.36 22.94
C ILE A 997 -18.28 2.59 23.31
N ASN A 998 -17.34 2.48 24.25
CA ASN A 998 -16.42 3.57 24.61
C ASN A 998 -15.39 3.87 23.51
N GLU A 999 -14.87 2.84 22.84
CA GLU A 999 -13.95 3.03 21.71
C GLU A 999 -14.66 3.62 20.49
N MET A 1000 -15.93 3.24 20.25
CA MET A 1000 -16.78 3.90 19.26
C MET A 1000 -17.03 5.38 19.59
N ARG A 1001 -17.29 5.72 20.87
CA ARG A 1001 -17.48 7.11 21.32
C ARG A 1001 -16.24 7.98 21.05
N LYS A 1002 -15.04 7.47 21.37
CA LYS A 1002 -13.78 8.19 21.14
C LYS A 1002 -13.45 8.37 19.65
N HIS A 1003 -13.74 7.36 18.82
CA HIS A 1003 -13.51 7.45 17.38
C HIS A 1003 -14.39 8.52 16.71
N PHE A 1004 -15.58 8.78 17.26
CA PHE A 1004 -16.52 9.73 16.67
C PHE A 1004 -16.45 11.15 17.25
N GLU A 1005 -16.11 11.33 18.52
CA GLU A 1005 -15.84 12.65 19.10
C GLU A 1005 -14.63 13.34 18.42
N SER A 1006 -13.64 12.58 17.92
CA SER A 1006 -12.53 13.17 17.17
C SER A 1006 -12.96 13.73 15.81
N ASN A 1007 -13.93 13.11 15.13
CA ASN A 1007 -14.41 13.54 13.82
C ASN A 1007 -15.28 14.82 13.89
N VAL A 1008 -15.96 15.05 15.01
CA VAL A 1008 -16.78 16.25 15.25
C VAL A 1008 -15.92 17.48 15.61
N ALA A 1009 -14.83 17.28 16.34
CA ALA A 1009 -13.93 18.38 16.70
C ALA A 1009 -13.28 19.03 15.45
N GLU A 1010 -13.01 18.25 14.40
CA GLU A 1010 -12.43 18.75 13.14
C GLU A 1010 -13.41 19.57 12.31
N THR A 1011 -14.72 19.29 12.32
CA THR A 1011 -15.69 20.05 11.50
C THR A 1011 -16.01 21.44 12.06
N THR A 1012 -15.70 21.70 13.33
CA THR A 1012 -16.09 22.96 14.00
C THR A 1012 -15.00 24.04 13.92
N SER A 1013 -13.76 23.68 13.55
CA SER A 1013 -12.62 24.62 13.56
C SER A 1013 -12.43 25.40 12.24
N GLU A 1014 -13.20 25.12 11.19
CA GLU A 1014 -13.11 25.82 9.90
C GLU A 1014 -14.14 26.95 9.69
N ASN A 1015 -15.10 27.16 10.61
CA ASN A 1015 -16.14 28.18 10.46
C ASN A 1015 -16.04 29.39 11.41
N SER A 1016 -15.02 29.47 12.27
CA SER A 1016 -14.83 30.60 13.19
C SER A 1016 -13.97 31.70 12.57
N GLN A 1017 -14.36 32.24 11.41
CA GLN A 1017 -13.79 33.50 10.89
C GLN A 1017 -14.70 34.21 9.86
N ARG A 1018 -15.97 34.48 10.19
CA ARG A 1018 -16.71 35.62 9.60
C ARG A 1018 -17.56 36.34 10.67
N GLN A 1019 -17.49 37.66 10.62
CA GLN A 1019 -17.88 38.61 11.65
C GLN A 1019 -19.38 38.66 11.97
N THR A 1020 -19.62 38.94 13.26
CA THR A 1020 -20.79 39.58 13.90
C THR A 1020 -21.73 40.41 13.00
N MET A 1021 -23.02 40.06 12.99
CA MET A 1021 -24.14 41.01 13.08
C MET A 1021 -25.48 40.31 13.36
N SER A 1022 -26.15 40.77 14.43
CA SER A 1022 -27.61 40.83 14.69
C SER A 1022 -28.50 39.57 14.68
N THR A 1023 -29.33 39.56 15.72
CA THR A 1023 -30.45 38.70 16.15
C THR A 1023 -31.58 38.44 15.14
N GLU A 1024 -32.26 37.31 15.39
CA GLU A 1024 -33.56 36.80 14.88
C GLU A 1024 -33.59 35.96 13.59
N GLY A 1025 -33.69 34.63 13.76
CA GLY A 1025 -34.05 33.66 12.71
C GLY A 1025 -34.30 32.25 13.28
N PRO A 1026 -35.28 31.45 12.79
CA PRO A 1026 -35.68 30.19 13.41
C PRO A 1026 -34.67 29.06 13.12
N TRP A 1027 -34.33 28.33 14.16
CA TRP A 1027 -33.40 27.20 14.14
C TRP A 1027 -33.93 26.07 13.25
N THR A 1028 -33.15 25.67 12.25
CA THR A 1028 -33.36 24.44 11.46
C THR A 1028 -32.06 23.64 11.52
N ALA A 1029 -32.12 22.48 12.18
CA ALA A 1029 -31.00 21.56 12.28
C ALA A 1029 -30.91 20.72 11.00
N SER A 1030 -29.78 20.80 10.30
CA SER A 1030 -29.43 19.90 9.19
C SER A 1030 -27.92 19.66 9.19
N SER A 1031 -27.49 18.48 9.66
CA SER A 1031 -26.12 17.97 9.47
C SER A 1031 -26.16 16.71 8.62
N THR A 1032 -26.26 16.87 7.29
CA THR A 1032 -25.93 15.80 6.34
C THR A 1032 -24.45 15.93 5.99
N SER A 1033 -23.59 15.13 6.63
CA SER A 1033 -22.19 14.97 6.22
C SER A 1033 -22.10 13.85 5.19
N VAL A 1034 -21.94 14.20 3.92
CA VAL A 1034 -21.64 13.23 2.87
C VAL A 1034 -20.53 13.80 1.99
N ASN A 1035 -19.29 13.35 2.23
CA ASN A 1035 -18.18 13.50 1.30
C ASN A 1035 -17.75 12.11 0.80
N ASP A 1036 -17.30 12.08 -0.46
CA ASP A 1036 -17.22 10.91 -1.32
C ASP A 1036 -16.04 9.96 -1.10
N LEU A 1037 -16.25 8.86 -0.35
CA LEU A 1037 -15.30 7.75 -0.18
C LEU A 1037 -15.89 6.38 -0.62
N TYR A 1038 -15.34 5.86 -1.72
CA TYR A 1038 -15.44 4.53 -2.34
C TYR A 1038 -16.51 4.27 -3.43
N PRO A 1039 -16.11 3.82 -4.65
CA PRO A 1039 -17.02 3.32 -5.69
C PRO A 1039 -17.37 1.84 -5.50
N VAL A 1040 -18.61 1.49 -5.84
CA VAL A 1040 -19.13 0.11 -5.94
C VAL A 1040 -18.82 -0.41 -7.34
N ASN A 1041 -18.14 -1.56 -7.45
CA ASN A 1041 -18.07 -2.32 -8.70
C ASN A 1041 -18.90 -3.61 -8.54
N PRO A 1042 -19.71 -3.98 -9.53
CA PRO A 1042 -20.63 -5.11 -9.50
C PRO A 1042 -19.88 -6.43 -9.71
N ASP A 1043 -20.24 -7.46 -8.95
CA ASP A 1043 -19.73 -8.82 -9.14
C ASP A 1043 -20.45 -9.55 -10.28
N SER A 1044 -19.70 -10.38 -10.97
CA SER A 1044 -19.95 -10.92 -12.30
C SER A 1044 -20.66 -12.29 -12.33
N ASN A 1045 -21.62 -12.56 -11.44
CA ASN A 1045 -22.37 -13.83 -11.48
C ASN A 1045 -23.72 -13.77 -12.22
N TYR A 1046 -24.09 -12.63 -12.80
CA TYR A 1046 -25.42 -12.45 -13.40
C TYR A 1046 -25.56 -12.82 -14.89
N TRP A 1047 -24.51 -13.32 -15.59
CA TRP A 1047 -24.58 -13.57 -17.04
C TRP A 1047 -24.27 -15.00 -17.53
N GLU A 1048 -24.06 -15.99 -16.66
CA GLU A 1048 -23.80 -17.37 -17.10
C GLU A 1048 -25.02 -18.34 -17.13
N ASN A 1049 -26.26 -17.88 -16.92
CA ASN A 1049 -27.45 -18.76 -17.00
C ASN A 1049 -28.52 -18.32 -18.02
N ARG A 1050 -28.10 -17.96 -19.25
CA ARG A 1050 -28.97 -17.99 -20.44
C ARG A 1050 -28.23 -18.42 -21.71
N ASN A 1051 -27.79 -19.68 -21.74
CA ASN A 1051 -28.05 -20.69 -22.78
C ASN A 1051 -27.15 -21.90 -22.60
#